data_AF-A0A518GTF9-F1
#
_entry.id   AF-A0A518GTF9-F1
#
_cell.length_a   1.000
_cell.length_b   1.000
_cell.length_c   1.000
_cell.angle_alpha   90.00
_cell.angle_beta   90.00
_cell.angle_gamma   90.00
#
_symmetry.space_group_name_H-M   'P 1'
#
loop_
_entity.id
_entity.type
_entity.pdbx_description
1 polymer ?
#
loop_
_entity_poly.entity_id
_entity_poly.type
_entity_poly.pdbx_seq_one_letter_code
_entity_poly.pdbx_strand_id
1 'polypeptide(L)'
;MSRTGLLDQHDFKPVGRLESTVMDHTRIGILAWFGRWLPAIRPSGRLLCRIQRRFSLFVRQSGGRCLATASLLGMLTPTPIAAQEERPWKLILPEQRSIQLQTPPQIPVDVPMGGPPTTVTSPGERVEWLLSLDEAIHIAIQNSEAIRVAGGASVRVTGQTIYDVAIANTKIDAERAQFDPTLGIDNTFVRQDIPTAGLIVPNPRQRRISGFTRDGYNHATGIEKLNPLGGLTRFDIETNVQRTKPTIAQLNPLTTTRAGVSYVQPLLLGAGQDVTMAPIRIAQLETDRTFFQFKNSVQDMVHAVIQAYWRLAAARITVWATEKQVEQSRFASERAEARMRAGLADSAEVSQTRLAYYNFRSAQIVAKNAQLDTENLLRNLLFLPPESETEIIPSTALHTETMNFEWNELLAIVEECRPDLQELRTTVLADNQRIILAKSQALPQLNLVSAYGWTNTQGEQRNRNGVVSNFNASGSRYTDWTLGVNFDMPLGLREGRANVRGQELNYARDLANLRTRSHTAVHDVASAVRAVDRNYAEYQSYRMAREAAALNLEQQRIEYDNGRTIFLNLLLAISDWGTSVSQEIDALSRFNTELANLERQTGTILETHAIYFEQEKMRTTGPLGPHHPVDYPRDLRPTPNAPRYGAEPTPPEKKYFDEDSIPTTEPTLDPTETGKASVDPPTKSGWAASLTDTITGRRFRQKNSADRSRATSEEIP
;
A
#
# COMPACT_ATOMS: atom_id res chain seq x y z
N MET A 1 30.15 -17.34 45.18
CA MET A 1 31.61 -17.25 45.46
C MET A 1 31.97 -18.52 46.21
N SER A 2 32.90 -19.40 45.83
CA SER A 2 34.06 -19.34 44.94
C SER A 2 34.62 -20.75 44.69
N ARG A 3 35.32 -20.94 43.54
CA ARG A 3 36.33 -21.98 43.20
C ARG A 3 35.79 -23.42 43.04
N THR A 4 36.12 -24.21 42.02
CA THR A 4 37.39 -24.63 41.35
C THR A 4 36.96 -25.33 40.03
N GLY A 5 37.52 -25.10 38.84
CA GLY A 5 38.80 -25.60 38.33
C GLY A 5 38.78 -27.10 38.01
N LEU A 6 38.75 -27.53 36.72
CA LEU A 6 39.54 -28.64 36.14
C LEU A 6 39.23 -28.96 34.64
N LEU A 7 40.30 -29.02 33.84
CA LEU A 7 40.68 -30.00 32.80
C LEU A 7 39.73 -30.39 31.63
N ASP A 8 40.04 -29.87 30.44
CA ASP A 8 40.61 -30.56 29.24
C ASP A 8 40.25 -32.05 28.98
N GLN A 9 39.69 -32.36 27.79
CA GLN A 9 40.23 -33.31 26.78
C GLN A 9 39.23 -33.82 25.72
N HIS A 10 39.68 -33.82 24.45
CA HIS A 10 39.47 -34.78 23.33
C HIS A 10 38.03 -35.04 22.81
N ASP A 11 37.71 -35.07 21.50
CA ASP A 11 38.39 -35.77 20.41
C ASP A 11 38.14 -35.13 19.04
N PHE A 12 39.22 -35.03 18.25
CA PHE A 12 39.21 -34.76 16.82
C PHE A 12 40.29 -35.67 16.23
N LYS A 13 39.95 -36.65 15.39
CA LYS A 13 40.85 -37.21 14.37
C LYS A 13 40.11 -38.03 13.29
N PRO A 14 40.75 -38.20 12.10
CA PRO A 14 40.12 -38.38 10.79
C PRO A 14 40.62 -39.66 10.04
N VAL A 15 40.57 -39.64 8.70
CA VAL A 15 41.15 -40.58 7.69
C VAL A 15 40.19 -41.72 7.30
N GLY A 16 39.95 -42.12 6.05
CA GLY A 16 40.43 -41.87 4.67
C GLY A 16 39.53 -42.74 3.76
N ARG A 17 39.69 -42.97 2.45
CA ARG A 17 40.71 -42.68 1.43
C ARG A 17 40.13 -43.20 0.08
N LEU A 18 40.41 -42.47 -1.00
CA LEU A 18 40.66 -42.88 -2.41
C LEU A 18 40.08 -44.20 -2.95
N GLU A 19 39.39 -44.10 -4.10
CA GLU A 19 39.70 -44.95 -5.25
C GLU A 19 39.72 -44.12 -6.55
N SER A 20 40.70 -44.48 -7.37
CA SER A 20 41.17 -43.85 -8.59
C SER A 20 40.74 -44.66 -9.80
N THR A 21 40.45 -44.01 -10.92
CA THR A 21 40.65 -44.66 -12.23
C THR A 21 41.09 -43.63 -13.26
N VAL A 22 42.30 -43.85 -13.77
CA VAL A 22 42.96 -43.14 -14.86
C VAL A 22 42.89 -44.04 -16.09
N MET A 23 42.51 -43.48 -17.25
CA MET A 23 43.06 -43.76 -18.59
C MET A 23 42.25 -42.90 -19.58
N ASP A 24 42.77 -41.76 -20.03
CA ASP A 24 43.72 -41.58 -21.14
C ASP A 24 43.08 -41.87 -22.51
N HIS A 25 42.79 -40.80 -23.27
CA HIS A 25 43.10 -40.72 -24.70
C HIS A 25 42.88 -39.29 -25.24
N THR A 26 43.99 -38.73 -25.69
CA THR A 26 44.15 -37.58 -26.58
C THR A 26 43.50 -37.82 -27.95
N ARG A 27 42.78 -36.82 -28.50
CA ARG A 27 42.84 -36.40 -29.92
C ARG A 27 41.88 -35.22 -30.24
N ILE A 28 42.49 -34.10 -30.63
CA ILE A 28 42.26 -33.27 -31.83
C ILE A 28 40.84 -33.28 -32.46
N GLY A 29 40.24 -32.10 -32.63
CA GLY A 29 39.11 -31.92 -33.55
C GLY A 29 38.40 -30.57 -33.49
N ILE A 30 38.99 -29.57 -34.14
CA ILE A 30 38.37 -28.28 -34.50
C ILE A 30 37.37 -28.50 -35.67
N LEU A 31 36.32 -27.68 -35.71
CA LEU A 31 35.36 -27.37 -36.80
C LEU A 31 34.03 -28.14 -36.90
N ALA A 32 33.03 -27.33 -37.28
CA ALA A 32 31.73 -27.61 -37.89
C ALA A 32 30.54 -27.89 -36.96
N TRP A 33 29.70 -26.86 -36.74
CA TRP A 33 28.25 -26.98 -36.93
C TRP A 33 27.58 -25.60 -37.03
N PHE A 34 27.36 -25.14 -38.26
CA PHE A 34 26.35 -24.12 -38.59
C PHE A 34 25.46 -24.76 -39.65
N GLY A 35 24.20 -25.03 -39.32
CA GLY A 35 23.33 -25.81 -40.18
C GLY A 35 21.86 -25.74 -39.79
N ARG A 36 21.20 -24.72 -40.36
CA ARG A 36 19.76 -24.66 -40.70
C ARG A 36 18.78 -24.56 -39.53
N TRP A 37 17.95 -23.51 -39.55
CA TRP A 37 16.54 -23.59 -39.99
C TRP A 37 16.00 -22.17 -40.23
N LEU A 38 15.38 -21.96 -41.39
CA LEU A 38 14.58 -20.79 -41.81
C LEU A 38 13.11 -21.16 -41.63
N PRO A 39 12.20 -20.20 -41.38
CA PRO A 39 11.38 -19.63 -42.47
C PRO A 39 11.26 -18.10 -42.35
N ALA A 40 11.44 -17.31 -43.42
CA ALA A 40 10.50 -16.94 -44.47
C ALA A 40 9.45 -15.88 -44.03
N ILE A 41 9.89 -14.61 -43.92
CA ILE A 41 9.03 -13.43 -44.08
C ILE A 41 9.77 -12.44 -45.00
N ARG A 42 9.14 -12.08 -46.12
CA ARG A 42 9.60 -11.08 -47.10
C ARG A 42 9.45 -9.66 -46.54
N PRO A 43 10.40 -8.74 -46.76
CA PRO A 43 10.09 -7.32 -46.82
C PRO A 43 10.28 -6.78 -48.24
N SER A 44 9.22 -6.18 -48.75
CA SER A 44 9.19 -5.37 -49.97
C SER A 44 10.06 -4.13 -49.82
N GLY A 45 11.24 -4.14 -50.46
CA GLY A 45 12.07 -2.96 -50.64
C GLY A 45 11.46 -2.00 -51.66
N ARG A 46 10.76 -0.95 -51.21
CA ARG A 46 10.34 0.19 -52.05
C ARG A 46 9.89 1.41 -51.23
N LEU A 47 10.64 1.84 -50.22
CA LEU A 47 10.41 3.17 -49.61
C LEU A 47 11.67 3.95 -49.18
N LEU A 48 12.82 3.29 -48.98
CA LEU A 48 14.05 3.97 -48.54
C LEU A 48 14.94 4.55 -49.68
N CYS A 49 14.66 4.24 -50.96
CA CYS A 49 15.43 4.80 -52.08
C CYS A 49 14.89 6.13 -52.66
N ARG A 50 13.78 6.69 -52.14
CA ARG A 50 13.22 7.96 -52.64
C ARG A 50 13.60 9.20 -51.83
N ILE A 51 14.15 9.05 -50.62
CA ILE A 51 14.50 10.20 -49.76
C ILE A 51 15.98 10.59 -49.90
N GLN A 52 16.88 9.65 -50.23
CA GLN A 52 18.31 9.97 -50.41
C GLN A 52 18.66 10.68 -51.73
N ARG A 53 17.80 10.66 -52.77
CA ARG A 53 18.11 11.29 -54.07
C ARG A 53 17.72 12.77 -54.20
N ARG A 54 17.04 13.36 -53.22
CA ARG A 54 16.65 14.79 -53.25
C ARG A 54 17.58 15.73 -52.47
N PHE A 55 18.49 15.20 -51.65
CA PHE A 55 19.42 16.04 -50.87
C PHE A 55 20.75 16.36 -51.60
N SER A 56 21.11 15.59 -52.61
CA SER A 56 22.40 15.72 -53.31
C SER A 56 22.40 16.70 -54.50
N LEU A 57 21.31 17.44 -54.74
CA LEU A 57 21.18 18.39 -55.85
C LEU A 57 21.15 19.87 -55.44
N PHE A 58 21.21 20.19 -54.14
CA PHE A 58 21.12 21.58 -53.68
C PHE A 58 22.46 22.22 -53.27
N VAL A 59 23.57 21.47 -53.26
CA VAL A 59 24.90 21.99 -52.82
C VAL A 59 25.84 22.30 -53.99
N ARG A 60 25.34 22.33 -55.23
CA ARG A 60 26.16 22.62 -56.42
C ARG A 60 25.61 23.77 -57.25
N GLN A 61 25.13 24.86 -56.63
CA GLN A 61 24.89 26.11 -57.36
C GLN A 61 24.75 27.33 -56.45
N SER A 62 25.85 27.86 -55.94
CA SER A 62 25.96 29.29 -55.62
C SER A 62 27.42 29.66 -55.44
N GLY A 63 28.02 30.14 -56.54
CA GLY A 63 29.33 30.77 -56.54
C GLY A 63 29.32 32.05 -55.69
N GLY A 64 30.50 32.38 -55.17
CA GLY A 64 30.70 33.33 -54.10
C GLY A 64 30.21 34.75 -54.37
N ARG A 65 29.87 35.43 -53.27
CA ARG A 65 30.08 36.86 -53.06
C ARG A 65 30.08 37.14 -51.55
N CYS A 66 30.97 38.06 -51.19
CA CYS A 66 31.34 38.52 -49.87
C CYS A 66 30.16 38.72 -48.90
N LEU A 67 30.30 38.24 -47.66
CA LEU A 67 29.61 38.78 -46.49
C LEU A 67 30.56 38.69 -45.28
N ALA A 68 31.38 39.74 -45.15
CA ALA A 68 31.88 40.15 -43.86
C ALA A 68 30.73 40.80 -43.08
N THR A 69 30.78 40.69 -41.75
CA THR A 69 29.97 41.44 -40.77
C THR A 69 28.44 41.25 -40.83
N ALA A 70 27.90 40.29 -40.09
CA ALA A 70 26.58 40.35 -39.45
C ALA A 70 26.34 39.08 -38.61
N SER A 71 26.76 39.08 -37.35
CA SER A 71 26.39 38.02 -36.39
C SER A 71 26.18 38.64 -35.01
N LEU A 72 25.28 39.63 -34.95
CA LEU A 72 24.82 40.22 -33.69
C LEU A 72 23.54 41.05 -33.91
N LEU A 73 22.51 40.48 -34.55
CA LEU A 73 21.17 41.08 -34.57
C LEU A 73 20.14 40.02 -34.97
N GLY A 74 19.83 39.13 -34.04
CA GLY A 74 18.85 38.04 -34.22
C GLY A 74 18.04 37.76 -32.96
N MET A 75 17.88 38.76 -32.09
CA MET A 75 17.01 38.72 -30.92
C MET A 75 16.30 40.07 -30.83
N LEU A 76 15.19 40.23 -31.55
CA LEU A 76 14.17 41.26 -31.32
C LEU A 76 13.08 41.13 -32.40
N THR A 77 12.25 40.09 -32.28
CA THR A 77 10.88 40.12 -32.79
C THR A 77 9.99 39.52 -31.70
N PRO A 78 9.11 40.30 -31.04
CA PRO A 78 8.11 39.74 -30.16
C PRO A 78 6.96 39.23 -31.03
N THR A 79 6.86 37.92 -31.22
CA THR A 79 5.57 37.29 -31.50
C THR A 79 4.72 37.41 -30.24
N PRO A 80 3.46 37.89 -30.29
CA PRO A 80 2.60 37.94 -29.12
C PRO A 80 2.08 36.52 -28.87
N ILE A 81 2.83 35.73 -28.10
CA ILE A 81 2.30 34.56 -27.42
C ILE A 81 1.96 35.05 -26.02
N ALA A 82 0.66 35.24 -25.78
CA ALA A 82 0.15 35.41 -24.43
C ALA A 82 0.32 34.08 -23.68
N ALA A 83 1.27 34.00 -22.75
CA ALA A 83 1.20 33.20 -21.52
C ALA A 83 2.52 33.31 -20.73
N GLN A 84 2.38 33.64 -19.44
CA GLN A 84 3.27 33.51 -18.28
C GLN A 84 4.79 33.82 -18.43
N GLU A 85 5.23 34.85 -17.70
CA GLU A 85 6.63 35.25 -17.53
C GLU A 85 7.42 34.28 -16.63
N GLU A 86 8.29 33.47 -17.22
CA GLU A 86 9.54 33.04 -16.57
C GLU A 86 10.68 33.24 -17.57
N ARG A 87 11.48 34.31 -17.38
CA ARG A 87 12.61 34.65 -18.26
C ARG A 87 13.93 34.52 -17.49
N PRO A 88 14.77 33.49 -17.76
CA PRO A 88 15.97 33.20 -16.98
C PRO A 88 17.21 34.08 -17.28
N TRP A 89 17.07 35.22 -17.96
CA TRP A 89 18.22 35.92 -18.57
C TRP A 89 18.54 37.33 -18.02
N LYS A 90 18.00 37.74 -16.87
CA LYS A 90 18.39 39.02 -16.24
C LYS A 90 19.55 38.81 -15.25
N LEU A 91 20.66 39.51 -15.48
CA LEU A 91 21.90 39.45 -14.67
C LEU A 91 21.76 40.15 -13.29
N ILE A 92 20.69 40.91 -13.07
CA ILE A 92 20.33 41.51 -11.78
C ILE A 92 18.83 41.24 -11.57
N LEU A 93 18.52 40.35 -10.62
CA LEU A 93 17.15 40.07 -10.20
C LEU A 93 16.73 41.14 -9.17
N PRO A 94 15.64 41.88 -9.39
CA PRO A 94 15.10 42.76 -8.34
C PRO A 94 14.68 41.91 -7.14
N GLU A 95 14.88 42.45 -5.93
CA GLU A 95 14.41 41.83 -4.68
C GLU A 95 12.93 41.49 -4.80
N GLN A 96 12.55 40.23 -4.51
CA GLN A 96 11.18 39.73 -4.63
C GLN A 96 10.32 40.37 -3.53
N ARG A 97 9.68 41.50 -3.85
CA ARG A 97 8.84 42.28 -2.92
C ARG A 97 7.40 41.77 -2.79
N SER A 98 7.01 40.78 -3.59
CA SER A 98 5.71 40.11 -3.47
C SER A 98 5.84 38.63 -3.83
N ILE A 99 5.13 37.80 -3.06
CA ILE A 99 4.93 36.39 -3.39
C ILE A 99 3.68 36.34 -4.27
N GLN A 100 3.84 36.02 -5.56
CA GLN A 100 2.70 35.64 -6.39
C GLN A 100 2.33 34.21 -6.01
N LEU A 101 1.26 34.06 -5.22
CA LEU A 101 0.66 32.75 -5.00
C LEU A 101 0.06 32.30 -6.34
N GLN A 102 0.74 31.39 -7.04
CA GLN A 102 0.12 30.71 -8.17
C GLN A 102 -1.03 29.87 -7.62
N THR A 103 -2.26 30.17 -8.01
CA THR A 103 -3.39 29.29 -7.77
C THR A 103 -3.10 27.99 -8.53
N PRO A 104 -2.88 26.85 -7.86
CA PRO A 104 -2.63 25.60 -8.57
C PRO A 104 -3.82 25.32 -9.50
N PRO A 105 -3.57 24.71 -10.68
CA PRO A 105 -4.68 24.28 -11.55
C PRO A 105 -5.62 23.40 -10.72
N GLN A 106 -6.88 23.82 -10.62
CA GLN A 106 -7.89 23.10 -9.86
C GLN A 106 -8.17 21.78 -10.59
N ILE A 107 -7.73 20.67 -9.99
CA ILE A 107 -8.27 19.37 -10.37
C ILE A 107 -9.74 19.40 -9.88
N PRO A 108 -10.74 19.25 -10.76
CA PRO A 108 -12.13 19.28 -10.34
C PRO A 108 -12.37 18.12 -9.38
N VAL A 109 -12.54 18.45 -8.10
CA VAL A 109 -13.02 17.51 -7.10
C VAL A 109 -14.53 17.73 -7.01
N ASP A 110 -15.30 16.71 -7.37
CA ASP A 110 -16.75 16.74 -7.12
C ASP A 110 -16.97 16.74 -5.61
N VAL A 111 -17.27 17.93 -5.07
CA VAL A 111 -17.87 18.02 -3.74
C VAL A 111 -19.31 17.55 -3.92
N PRO A 112 -19.74 16.44 -3.31
CA PRO A 112 -21.12 16.00 -3.41
C PRO A 112 -22.01 17.11 -2.85
N MET A 113 -22.69 17.84 -3.74
CA MET A 113 -23.66 18.86 -3.33
C MET A 113 -24.92 18.14 -2.85
N GLY A 114 -25.11 18.11 -1.53
CA GLY A 114 -26.36 17.67 -0.90
C GLY A 114 -27.40 18.80 -0.84
N GLY A 115 -28.64 18.45 -0.54
CA GLY A 115 -29.64 19.35 0.03
C GLY A 115 -29.30 19.82 1.46
N PRO A 116 -30.30 20.04 2.35
CA PRO A 116 -30.05 20.35 3.76
C PRO A 116 -30.01 19.09 4.65
N PRO A 117 -29.22 19.08 5.74
CA PRO A 117 -29.11 17.93 6.62
C PRO A 117 -30.41 17.68 7.38
N THR A 118 -30.71 16.41 7.65
CA THR A 118 -31.82 16.02 8.52
C THR A 118 -31.56 16.51 9.94
N THR A 119 -32.55 17.16 10.56
CA THR A 119 -32.45 17.66 11.93
C THR A 119 -33.61 17.14 12.76
N VAL A 120 -33.46 17.12 14.09
CA VAL A 120 -34.53 16.66 15.00
C VAL A 120 -35.83 17.49 14.82
N THR A 121 -35.72 18.75 14.44
CA THR A 121 -36.86 19.64 14.18
C THR A 121 -37.49 19.47 12.80
N SER A 122 -36.73 18.94 11.84
CA SER A 122 -37.16 18.70 10.46
C SER A 122 -36.76 17.29 10.02
N PRO A 123 -37.39 16.24 10.58
CA PRO A 123 -37.21 14.88 10.11
C PRO A 123 -37.89 14.76 8.74
N GLY A 124 -37.12 14.73 7.67
CA GLY A 124 -37.67 14.41 6.34
C GLY A 124 -38.27 13.00 6.33
N GLU A 125 -39.10 12.69 5.32
CA GLU A 125 -39.57 11.33 5.09
C GLU A 125 -38.40 10.48 4.59
N ARG A 126 -38.03 9.44 5.35
CA ARG A 126 -36.89 8.56 5.04
C ARG A 126 -37.36 7.11 4.90
N VAL A 127 -36.81 6.41 3.91
CA VAL A 127 -37.07 5.00 3.64
C VAL A 127 -36.20 4.14 4.55
N GLU A 128 -36.81 3.23 5.30
CA GLU A 128 -36.09 2.30 6.16
C GLU A 128 -35.20 1.34 5.35
N TRP A 129 -33.90 1.32 5.65
CA TRP A 129 -32.94 0.38 5.06
C TRP A 129 -32.36 -0.52 6.16
N LEU A 130 -32.77 -1.78 6.15
CA LEU A 130 -32.22 -2.82 7.01
C LEU A 130 -30.80 -3.17 6.54
N LEU A 131 -29.80 -2.81 7.33
CA LEU A 131 -28.38 -3.02 7.04
C LEU A 131 -27.78 -4.03 8.02
N SER A 132 -27.27 -5.14 7.49
CA SER A 132 -26.52 -6.11 8.30
C SER A 132 -25.08 -5.65 8.54
N LEU A 133 -24.41 -6.17 9.59
CA LEU A 133 -23.03 -5.82 9.88
C LEU A 133 -22.07 -6.24 8.75
N ASP A 134 -22.25 -7.42 8.16
CA ASP A 134 -21.41 -7.89 7.05
C ASP A 134 -21.62 -7.03 5.79
N GLU A 135 -22.85 -6.62 5.52
CA GLU A 135 -23.16 -5.71 4.41
C GLU A 135 -22.53 -4.33 4.64
N ALA A 136 -22.55 -3.81 5.87
CA ALA A 136 -21.87 -2.56 6.21
C ALA A 136 -20.36 -2.65 5.95
N ILE A 137 -19.71 -3.75 6.39
CA ILE A 137 -18.28 -3.98 6.14
C ILE A 137 -17.99 -4.10 4.64
N HIS A 138 -18.83 -4.82 3.90
CA HIS A 138 -18.69 -4.99 2.45
C HIS A 138 -18.81 -3.66 1.70
N ILE A 139 -19.82 -2.86 2.01
CA ILE A 139 -20.02 -1.53 1.42
C ILE A 139 -18.84 -0.60 1.73
N ALA A 140 -18.34 -0.63 2.98
CA ALA A 140 -17.18 0.16 3.38
C ALA A 140 -15.96 -0.16 2.50
N ILE A 141 -15.62 -1.44 2.34
CA ILE A 141 -14.45 -1.89 1.56
C ILE A 141 -14.67 -1.62 0.07
N GLN A 142 -15.88 -1.84 -0.45
CA GLN A 142 -16.19 -1.67 -1.86
C GLN A 142 -16.10 -0.20 -2.31
N ASN A 143 -16.44 0.74 -1.43
CA ASN A 143 -16.40 2.17 -1.74
C ASN A 143 -15.08 2.84 -1.32
N SER A 144 -14.23 2.17 -0.53
CA SER A 144 -12.99 2.75 -0.03
C SER A 144 -11.84 2.64 -1.02
N GLU A 145 -11.49 3.76 -1.67
CA GLU A 145 -10.18 3.89 -2.36
C GLU A 145 -9.07 4.34 -1.39
N ALA A 146 -9.44 5.21 -0.44
CA ALA A 146 -8.58 5.66 0.64
C ALA A 146 -9.10 5.14 1.98
N ILE A 147 -8.23 4.57 2.81
CA ILE A 147 -8.66 3.93 4.05
C ILE A 147 -9.02 4.99 5.10
N ARG A 148 -10.24 4.92 5.62
CA ARG A 148 -10.81 5.81 6.64
C ARG A 148 -10.93 5.12 7.98
N VAL A 149 -10.61 5.82 9.06
CA VAL A 149 -10.74 5.33 10.44
C VAL A 149 -11.46 6.38 11.29
N ALA A 150 -12.27 5.93 12.25
CA ALA A 150 -12.94 6.82 13.18
C ALA A 150 -11.96 7.33 14.27
N GLY A 151 -11.90 8.65 14.44
CA GLY A 151 -11.18 9.34 15.50
C GLY A 151 -12.16 10.10 16.40
N GLY A 152 -12.80 9.39 17.32
CA GLY A 152 -13.86 9.96 18.16
C GLY A 152 -15.15 10.19 17.36
N ALA A 153 -15.59 11.45 17.27
CA ALA A 153 -16.79 11.84 16.52
C ALA A 153 -16.51 12.22 15.04
N SER A 154 -15.24 12.19 14.60
CA SER A 154 -14.87 12.51 13.21
C SER A 154 -14.18 11.34 12.53
N VAL A 155 -14.36 11.23 11.21
CA VAL A 155 -13.64 10.27 10.37
C VAL A 155 -12.38 10.92 9.83
N ARG A 156 -11.27 10.20 9.90
CA ARG A 156 -9.96 10.66 9.38
C ARG A 156 -9.47 9.67 8.33
N VAL A 157 -8.86 10.21 7.28
CA VAL A 157 -8.13 9.40 6.29
C VAL A 157 -6.77 9.04 6.90
N THR A 158 -6.42 7.76 6.84
CA THR A 158 -5.14 7.25 7.37
C THR A 158 -3.93 7.69 6.55
N GLY A 159 -4.16 8.14 5.31
CA GLY A 159 -3.14 8.41 4.31
C GLY A 159 -2.79 7.19 3.46
N GLN A 160 -3.33 6.01 3.78
CA GLN A 160 -3.14 4.80 2.99
C GLN A 160 -4.24 4.61 1.96
N THR A 161 -3.85 4.06 0.82
CA THR A 161 -4.74 3.80 -0.32
C THR A 161 -4.57 2.38 -0.84
N ILE A 162 -5.54 1.92 -1.61
CA ILE A 162 -5.45 0.65 -2.35
C ILE A 162 -4.26 0.60 -3.34
N TYR A 163 -3.68 1.75 -3.68
CA TYR A 163 -2.59 1.88 -4.64
C TYR A 163 -1.20 1.71 -4.03
N ASP A 164 -1.05 1.88 -2.71
CA ASP A 164 0.28 1.95 -2.08
C ASP A 164 1.10 0.67 -2.29
N VAL A 165 0.45 -0.50 -2.18
CA VAL A 165 1.09 -1.80 -2.42
C VAL A 165 1.49 -1.97 -3.88
N ALA A 166 0.63 -1.53 -4.81
CA ALA A 166 0.93 -1.58 -6.24
C ALA A 166 2.11 -0.67 -6.60
N ILE A 167 2.14 0.56 -6.03
CA ILE A 167 3.27 1.50 -6.17
C ILE A 167 4.56 0.86 -5.65
N ALA A 168 4.54 0.25 -4.46
CA ALA A 168 5.70 -0.44 -3.90
C ALA A 168 6.17 -1.60 -4.81
N ASN A 169 5.24 -2.34 -5.40
CA ASN A 169 5.55 -3.42 -6.33
C ASN A 169 6.30 -2.93 -7.59
N THR A 170 6.01 -1.73 -8.12
CA THR A 170 6.73 -1.16 -9.27
C THR A 170 8.24 -0.98 -9.00
N LYS A 171 8.64 -0.83 -7.73
CA LYS A 171 10.04 -0.73 -7.35
C LYS A 171 10.80 -2.04 -7.58
N ILE A 172 10.14 -3.19 -7.44
CA ILE A 172 10.75 -4.49 -7.75
C ILE A 172 11.12 -4.55 -9.24
N ASP A 173 10.23 -4.07 -10.11
CA ASP A 173 10.49 -4.06 -11.55
C ASP A 173 11.58 -3.04 -11.91
N ALA A 174 11.66 -1.89 -11.22
CA ALA A 174 12.76 -0.95 -11.36
C ALA A 174 14.12 -1.55 -10.94
N GLU A 175 14.18 -2.33 -9.85
CA GLU A 175 15.40 -3.03 -9.43
C GLU A 175 15.75 -4.19 -10.38
N ARG A 176 14.75 -4.87 -10.97
CA ARG A 176 14.96 -5.89 -12.01
C ARG A 176 15.49 -5.30 -13.31
N ALA A 177 15.06 -4.08 -13.67
CA ALA A 177 15.50 -3.39 -14.89
C ALA A 177 17.01 -3.13 -14.94
N GLN A 178 17.71 -3.16 -13.80
CA GLN A 178 19.18 -3.09 -13.78
C GLN A 178 19.86 -4.27 -14.51
N PHE A 179 19.14 -5.38 -14.70
CA PHE A 179 19.61 -6.54 -15.45
C PHE A 179 19.17 -6.54 -16.92
N ASP A 180 18.38 -5.54 -17.34
CA ASP A 180 17.97 -5.39 -18.73
C ASP A 180 19.14 -4.87 -19.58
N PRO A 181 19.24 -5.31 -20.85
CA PRO A 181 20.29 -4.81 -21.74
C PRO A 181 20.05 -3.34 -22.07
N THR A 182 21.08 -2.50 -21.92
CA THR A 182 21.02 -1.08 -22.29
C THR A 182 21.68 -0.85 -23.64
N LEU A 183 21.01 -0.12 -24.55
CA LEU A 183 21.54 0.30 -25.85
C LEU A 183 21.95 1.78 -25.78
N GLY A 184 23.25 2.05 -25.88
CA GLY A 184 23.80 3.39 -25.96
C GLY A 184 24.18 3.77 -27.40
N ILE A 185 23.85 4.99 -27.81
CA ILE A 185 24.28 5.58 -29.09
C ILE A 185 24.81 7.00 -28.84
N ASP A 186 26.12 7.16 -28.94
CA ASP A 186 26.81 8.43 -28.74
C ASP A 186 27.29 8.99 -30.09
N ASN A 187 27.01 10.27 -30.34
CA ASN A 187 27.46 10.99 -31.53
C ASN A 187 28.11 12.31 -31.11
N THR A 188 29.42 12.43 -31.29
CA THR A 188 30.17 13.61 -30.86
C THR A 188 30.87 14.26 -32.05
N PHE A 189 30.60 15.54 -32.28
CA PHE A 189 31.31 16.36 -33.26
C PHE A 189 32.22 17.31 -32.50
N VAL A 190 33.52 17.21 -32.76
CA VAL A 190 34.53 18.03 -32.09
C VAL A 190 35.30 18.80 -33.13
N ARG A 191 35.38 20.12 -32.99
CA ARG A 191 36.33 20.94 -33.74
C ARG A 191 37.34 21.53 -32.78
N GLN A 192 38.62 21.32 -33.08
CA GLN A 192 39.73 21.87 -32.32
C GLN A 192 40.62 22.68 -33.25
N ASP A 193 40.76 23.97 -32.97
CA ASP A 193 41.75 24.83 -33.62
C ASP A 193 42.98 24.91 -32.71
N ILE A 194 44.07 24.25 -33.10
CA ILE A 194 45.29 24.14 -32.30
C ILE A 194 46.31 25.15 -32.84
N PRO A 195 46.58 26.27 -32.15
CA PRO A 195 47.59 27.23 -32.56
C PRO A 195 49.00 26.65 -32.34
N THR A 196 49.89 26.89 -33.29
CA THR A 196 51.30 26.49 -33.29
C THR A 196 52.16 27.70 -33.64
N ALA A 197 53.17 27.98 -32.82
CA ALA A 197 54.13 29.05 -33.09
C ALA A 197 55.25 28.53 -34.00
N GLY A 198 55.37 29.09 -35.20
CA GLY A 198 56.44 28.79 -36.15
C GLY A 198 57.40 29.98 -36.34
N LEU A 199 58.64 29.67 -36.71
CA LEU A 199 59.59 30.66 -37.22
C LEU A 199 59.29 30.95 -38.69
N ILE A 200 59.39 32.21 -39.11
CA ILE A 200 59.33 32.58 -40.53
C ILE A 200 60.74 32.43 -41.11
N VAL A 201 60.94 31.56 -42.10
CA VAL A 201 62.17 31.51 -42.90
C VAL A 201 62.00 32.48 -44.08
N PRO A 202 62.92 33.45 -44.32
CA PRO A 202 64.30 33.53 -43.83
C PRO A 202 64.55 34.48 -42.63
N ASN A 203 63.52 35.02 -41.97
CA ASN A 203 63.67 35.95 -40.84
C ASN A 203 63.31 35.31 -39.48
N PRO A 204 64.26 34.65 -38.79
CA PRO A 204 64.01 33.93 -37.53
C PRO A 204 63.67 34.84 -36.33
N ARG A 205 63.63 36.18 -36.51
CA ARG A 205 63.19 37.13 -35.48
C ARG A 205 61.67 37.38 -35.48
N GLN A 206 60.94 36.93 -36.50
CA GLN A 206 59.48 37.03 -36.55
C GLN A 206 58.82 35.71 -36.11
N ARG A 207 57.87 35.80 -35.19
CA ARG A 207 57.01 34.69 -34.78
C ARG A 207 55.73 34.71 -35.63
N ARG A 208 55.39 33.60 -36.28
CA ARG A 208 54.07 33.40 -36.91
C ARG A 208 53.28 32.41 -36.08
N ILE A 209 52.09 32.81 -35.63
CA ILE A 209 51.12 31.86 -35.11
C ILE A 209 50.40 31.28 -36.33
N SER A 210 50.71 30.03 -36.68
CA SER A 210 49.90 29.21 -37.57
C SER A 210 49.07 28.25 -36.73
N GLY A 211 48.24 27.40 -37.33
CA GLY A 211 47.49 26.40 -36.59
C GLY A 211 46.99 25.31 -37.49
N PHE A 212 46.59 24.20 -36.88
CA PHE A 212 45.88 23.13 -37.56
C PHE A 212 44.46 23.05 -37.00
N THR A 213 43.49 22.91 -37.89
CA THR A 213 42.11 22.59 -37.52
C THR A 213 41.94 21.08 -37.56
N ARG A 214 41.50 20.49 -36.46
CA ARG A 214 41.09 19.09 -36.38
C ARG A 214 39.56 19.04 -36.23
N ASP A 215 38.90 18.55 -37.27
CA ASP A 215 37.48 18.23 -37.26
C ASP A 215 37.34 16.72 -36.97
N GLY A 216 36.69 16.36 -35.88
CA GLY A 216 36.46 14.99 -35.44
C GLY A 216 34.97 14.66 -35.40
N TYR A 217 34.62 13.46 -35.81
CA TYR A 217 33.31 12.86 -35.60
C TYR A 217 33.50 11.50 -34.95
N ASN A 218 32.90 11.30 -33.77
CA ASN A 218 32.86 10.01 -33.09
C ASN A 218 31.42 9.50 -33.10
N HIS A 219 31.25 8.26 -33.53
CA HIS A 219 30.00 7.52 -33.42
C HIS A 219 30.26 6.24 -32.62
N ALA A 220 29.64 6.08 -31.46
CA ALA A 220 29.72 4.86 -30.68
C ALA A 220 28.31 4.29 -30.50
N THR A 221 28.13 3.01 -30.83
CA THR A 221 26.90 2.27 -30.54
C THR A 221 27.28 1.05 -29.73
N GLY A 222 26.64 0.81 -28.59
CA GLY A 222 26.95 -0.34 -27.75
C GLY A 222 25.74 -0.89 -27.01
N ILE A 223 25.78 -2.19 -26.74
CA ILE A 223 24.81 -2.91 -25.91
C ILE A 223 25.56 -3.48 -24.71
N GLU A 224 25.09 -3.24 -23.49
CA GLU A 224 25.67 -3.82 -22.27
C GLU A 224 24.60 -4.47 -21.39
N LYS A 225 24.98 -5.49 -20.62
CA LYS A 225 24.09 -6.24 -19.73
C LYS A 225 24.82 -6.72 -18.49
N LEU A 226 24.20 -6.52 -17.33
CA LEU A 226 24.65 -7.07 -16.05
C LEU A 226 24.15 -8.51 -15.87
N ASN A 227 25.03 -9.41 -15.44
CA ASN A 227 24.67 -10.77 -15.10
C ASN A 227 24.31 -10.89 -13.60
N PRO A 228 23.59 -11.94 -13.18
CA PRO A 228 23.26 -12.13 -11.76
C PRO A 228 24.44 -12.33 -10.82
N LEU A 229 25.64 -12.60 -11.33
CA LEU A 229 26.87 -12.77 -10.54
C LEU A 229 27.65 -11.44 -10.36
N GLY A 230 27.13 -10.33 -10.90
CA GLY A 230 27.74 -9.00 -10.85
C GLY A 230 28.65 -8.66 -12.04
N GLY A 231 28.84 -9.58 -12.99
CA GLY A 231 29.65 -9.36 -14.19
C GLY A 231 28.92 -8.58 -15.28
N LEU A 232 29.62 -7.63 -15.89
CA LEU A 232 29.11 -6.77 -16.95
C LEU A 232 29.66 -7.22 -18.30
N THR A 233 28.78 -7.57 -19.23
CA THR A 233 29.13 -7.87 -20.63
C THR A 233 28.76 -6.68 -21.50
N ARG A 234 29.68 -6.21 -22.34
CA ARG A 234 29.46 -5.10 -23.28
C ARG A 234 29.92 -5.48 -24.67
N PHE A 235 29.09 -5.15 -25.66
CA PHE A 235 29.42 -5.20 -27.08
C PHE A 235 29.31 -3.79 -27.65
N ASP A 236 30.35 -3.29 -28.30
CA ASP A 236 30.38 -1.94 -28.84
C ASP A 236 30.97 -1.87 -30.25
N ILE A 237 30.51 -0.89 -31.01
CA ILE A 237 31.03 -0.50 -32.31
C ILE A 237 31.27 1.00 -32.28
N GLU A 238 32.52 1.41 -32.41
CA GLU A 238 32.94 2.81 -32.45
C GLU A 238 33.52 3.14 -33.83
N THR A 239 33.15 4.28 -34.39
CA THR A 239 33.72 4.85 -35.61
C THR A 239 34.18 6.27 -35.35
N ASN A 240 35.49 6.47 -35.43
CA ASN A 240 36.15 7.74 -35.24
C ASN A 240 36.67 8.26 -36.58
N VAL A 241 36.13 9.39 -37.05
CA VAL A 241 36.55 10.07 -38.28
C VAL A 241 37.29 11.34 -37.89
N GLN A 242 38.57 11.44 -38.24
CA GLN A 242 39.38 12.63 -38.02
C GLN A 242 39.78 13.27 -39.34
N ARG A 243 39.58 14.58 -39.43
CA ARG A 243 40.01 15.43 -40.54
C ARG A 243 40.95 16.49 -40.02
N THR A 244 42.17 16.54 -40.54
CA THR A 244 43.17 17.54 -40.13
C THR A 244 43.47 18.49 -41.28
N LYS A 245 43.48 19.80 -41.03
CA LYS A 245 43.78 20.85 -42.02
C LYS A 245 44.94 21.75 -41.52
N PRO A 246 45.91 22.13 -42.37
CA PRO A 246 46.12 21.65 -43.74
C PRO A 246 46.47 20.14 -43.78
N THR A 247 46.15 19.49 -44.91
CA THR A 247 46.33 18.05 -45.13
C THR A 247 47.81 17.70 -45.27
N ILE A 248 48.51 17.55 -44.14
CA ILE A 248 49.92 17.08 -44.08
C ILE A 248 49.97 15.57 -43.74
N ALA A 249 48.89 15.00 -43.19
CA ALA A 249 48.80 13.59 -42.86
C ALA A 249 48.66 12.69 -44.11
N GLN A 250 49.30 11.51 -44.07
CA GLN A 250 49.29 10.53 -45.17
C GLN A 250 47.91 9.89 -45.41
N LEU A 251 47.01 9.88 -44.42
CA LEU A 251 45.62 9.43 -44.53
C LEU A 251 44.69 10.51 -43.94
N ASN A 252 43.87 11.15 -44.78
CA ASN A 252 42.99 12.24 -44.35
C ASN A 252 41.78 12.40 -45.31
N PRO A 253 40.53 12.18 -44.88
CA PRO A 253 40.10 11.80 -43.52
C PRO A 253 40.70 10.46 -43.08
N LEU A 254 41.03 10.35 -41.80
CA LEU A 254 41.37 9.09 -41.14
C LEU A 254 40.11 8.58 -40.44
N THR A 255 39.57 7.47 -40.92
CA THR A 255 38.43 6.78 -40.31
C THR A 255 38.91 5.51 -39.64
N THR A 256 38.71 5.39 -38.34
CA THR A 256 38.98 4.17 -37.58
C THR A 256 37.67 3.61 -37.08
N THR A 257 37.35 2.37 -37.45
CA THR A 257 36.18 1.65 -36.95
C THR A 257 36.66 0.51 -36.06
N ARG A 258 36.21 0.47 -34.81
CA ARG A 258 36.48 -0.57 -33.83
C ARG A 258 35.19 -1.30 -33.50
N ALA A 259 35.21 -2.62 -33.48
CA ALA A 259 34.16 -3.44 -32.86
C ALA A 259 34.78 -4.19 -31.68
N GLY A 260 34.11 -4.22 -30.54
CA GLY A 260 34.62 -4.78 -29.30
C GLY A 260 33.58 -5.62 -28.56
N VAL A 261 34.07 -6.68 -27.91
CA VAL A 261 33.37 -7.40 -26.84
C VAL A 261 34.22 -7.25 -25.59
N SER A 262 33.63 -6.84 -24.49
CA SER A 262 34.29 -6.81 -23.19
C SER A 262 33.43 -7.47 -22.13
N TYR A 263 34.10 -8.08 -21.16
CA TYR A 263 33.48 -8.71 -20.00
C TYR A 263 34.31 -8.41 -18.75
N VAL A 264 33.64 -7.84 -17.76
CA VAL A 264 34.23 -7.48 -16.46
C VAL A 264 33.50 -8.28 -15.39
N GLN A 265 34.22 -9.14 -14.65
CA GLN A 265 33.66 -9.91 -13.54
C GLN A 265 34.28 -9.44 -12.22
N PRO A 266 33.48 -8.85 -11.29
CA PRO A 266 33.95 -8.63 -9.94
C PRO A 266 34.16 -9.97 -9.22
N LEU A 267 35.25 -10.08 -8.48
CA LEU A 267 35.66 -11.27 -7.72
C LEU A 267 35.54 -11.07 -6.20
N LEU A 268 35.54 -9.82 -5.72
CA LEU A 268 35.41 -9.47 -4.29
C LEU A 268 34.25 -8.48 -4.05
N LEU A 269 34.51 -7.16 -4.17
CA LEU A 269 33.47 -6.13 -4.05
C LEU A 269 32.41 -6.33 -5.15
N GLY A 270 31.15 -6.43 -4.77
CA GLY A 270 30.03 -6.61 -5.71
C GLY A 270 29.94 -8.01 -6.33
N ALA A 271 30.77 -8.96 -5.89
CA ALA A 271 30.76 -10.32 -6.40
C ALA A 271 29.67 -11.18 -5.73
N GLY A 272 29.06 -12.05 -6.52
CA GLY A 272 28.16 -13.08 -6.04
C GLY A 272 26.68 -12.69 -6.10
N GLN A 273 25.85 -13.70 -6.34
CA GLN A 273 24.42 -13.52 -6.57
C GLN A 273 23.69 -12.87 -5.41
N ASP A 274 24.08 -13.18 -4.18
CA ASP A 274 23.42 -12.61 -3.00
C ASP A 274 23.61 -11.09 -2.89
N VAL A 275 24.75 -10.57 -3.35
CA VAL A 275 25.03 -9.12 -3.35
C VAL A 275 24.33 -8.46 -4.53
N THR A 276 24.48 -9.03 -5.74
CA THR A 276 23.90 -8.44 -6.95
C THR A 276 22.37 -8.46 -6.93
N MET A 277 21.74 -9.50 -6.36
CA MET A 277 20.28 -9.59 -6.21
C MET A 277 19.74 -8.96 -4.92
N ALA A 278 20.59 -8.50 -3.99
CA ALA A 278 20.13 -7.92 -2.72
C ALA A 278 19.14 -6.75 -2.92
N PRO A 279 19.34 -5.79 -3.85
CA PRO A 279 18.36 -4.72 -4.08
C PRO A 279 16.96 -5.23 -4.45
N ILE A 280 16.87 -6.27 -5.29
CA ILE A 280 15.59 -6.93 -5.64
C ILE A 280 14.96 -7.55 -4.39
N ARG A 281 15.74 -8.27 -3.57
CA ARG A 281 15.23 -8.88 -2.32
C ARG A 281 14.78 -7.83 -1.31
N ILE A 282 15.51 -6.71 -1.20
CA ILE A 282 15.12 -5.58 -0.35
C ILE A 282 13.82 -4.97 -0.86
N ALA A 283 13.69 -4.72 -2.16
CA ALA A 283 12.45 -4.20 -2.75
C ALA A 283 11.26 -5.16 -2.50
N GLN A 284 11.46 -6.48 -2.59
CA GLN A 284 10.44 -7.47 -2.25
C GLN A 284 9.99 -7.36 -0.78
N LEU A 285 10.95 -7.28 0.15
CA LEU A 285 10.66 -7.12 1.59
C LEU A 285 10.00 -5.77 1.87
N GLU A 286 10.39 -4.69 1.17
CA GLU A 286 9.74 -3.39 1.28
C GLU A 286 8.29 -3.44 0.78
N THR A 287 8.00 -4.17 -0.30
CA THR A 287 6.62 -4.41 -0.76
C THR A 287 5.81 -5.22 0.24
N ASP A 288 6.38 -6.30 0.81
CA ASP A 288 5.74 -7.08 1.87
C ASP A 288 5.44 -6.21 3.11
N ARG A 289 6.37 -5.31 3.46
CA ARG A 289 6.18 -4.31 4.53
C ARG A 289 5.00 -3.40 4.24
N THR A 290 4.93 -2.81 3.04
CA THR A 290 3.81 -1.94 2.63
C THR A 290 2.49 -2.71 2.65
N PHE A 291 2.49 -3.98 2.27
CA PHE A 291 1.31 -4.84 2.37
C PHE A 291 0.84 -5.02 3.82
N PHE A 292 1.73 -5.30 4.78
CA PHE A 292 1.32 -5.44 6.18
C PHE A 292 0.82 -4.11 6.77
N GLN A 293 1.41 -2.99 6.37
CA GLN A 293 0.90 -1.66 6.75
C GLN A 293 -0.52 -1.43 6.21
N PHE A 294 -0.77 -1.77 4.95
CA PHE A 294 -2.09 -1.71 4.33
C PHE A 294 -3.09 -2.64 5.04
N LYS A 295 -2.71 -3.89 5.31
CA LYS A 295 -3.52 -4.85 6.09
C LYS A 295 -3.91 -4.26 7.45
N ASN A 296 -2.97 -3.63 8.17
CA ASN A 296 -3.27 -2.99 9.45
C ASN A 296 -4.29 -1.84 9.33
N SER A 297 -4.17 -0.99 8.31
CA SER A 297 -5.15 0.09 8.10
C SER A 297 -6.53 -0.43 7.74
N VAL A 298 -6.62 -1.49 6.94
CA VAL A 298 -7.90 -2.15 6.63
C VAL A 298 -8.52 -2.76 7.90
N GLN A 299 -7.71 -3.37 8.78
CA GLN A 299 -8.18 -3.84 10.09
C GLN A 299 -8.75 -2.71 10.95
N ASP A 300 -8.08 -1.57 11.01
CA ASP A 300 -8.53 -0.39 11.74
C ASP A 300 -9.85 0.17 11.17
N MET A 301 -10.02 0.13 9.85
CA MET A 301 -11.26 0.54 9.17
C MET A 301 -12.42 -0.42 9.50
N VAL A 302 -12.22 -1.73 9.37
CA VAL A 302 -13.25 -2.74 9.70
C VAL A 302 -13.67 -2.61 11.16
N HIS A 303 -12.70 -2.48 12.07
CA HIS A 303 -12.98 -2.23 13.49
C HIS A 303 -13.78 -0.94 13.72
N ALA A 304 -13.44 0.16 13.02
CA ALA A 304 -14.18 1.42 13.12
C ALA A 304 -15.62 1.31 12.61
N VAL A 305 -15.86 0.56 11.53
CA VAL A 305 -17.21 0.28 11.01
C VAL A 305 -18.03 -0.52 12.02
N ILE A 306 -17.45 -1.59 12.60
CA ILE A 306 -18.12 -2.40 13.64
C ILE A 306 -18.50 -1.53 14.85
N GLN A 307 -17.57 -0.70 15.31
CA GLN A 307 -17.82 0.22 16.43
C GLN A 307 -18.94 1.22 16.13
N ALA A 308 -18.95 1.83 14.93
CA ALA A 308 -19.99 2.78 14.54
C ALA A 308 -21.35 2.09 14.39
N TYR A 309 -21.38 0.87 13.85
CA TYR A 309 -22.58 0.05 13.70
C TYR A 309 -23.23 -0.26 15.05
N TRP A 310 -22.46 -0.77 16.02
CA TRP A 310 -23.00 -1.08 17.36
C TRP A 310 -23.38 0.16 18.17
N ARG A 311 -22.71 1.30 17.94
CA ARG A 311 -23.12 2.59 18.52
C ARG A 311 -24.47 3.06 17.98
N LEU A 312 -24.71 2.91 16.67
CA LEU A 312 -26.00 3.24 16.07
C LEU A 312 -27.11 2.35 16.64
N ALA A 313 -26.86 1.04 16.76
CA ALA A 313 -27.81 0.11 17.38
C ALA A 313 -28.18 0.51 18.81
N ALA A 314 -27.20 0.91 19.63
CA ALA A 314 -27.44 1.39 20.99
C ALA A 314 -28.18 2.73 21.05
N ALA A 315 -27.85 3.67 20.15
CA ALA A 315 -28.52 4.96 20.06
C ALA A 315 -30.01 4.82 19.71
N ARG A 316 -30.38 3.89 18.81
CA ARG A 316 -31.78 3.60 18.48
C ARG A 316 -32.57 3.08 19.67
N ILE A 317 -32.02 2.11 20.39
CA ILE A 317 -32.66 1.57 21.60
C ILE A 317 -32.81 2.65 22.68
N THR A 318 -31.83 3.55 22.80
CA THR A 318 -31.92 4.71 23.71
C THR A 318 -33.06 5.66 23.31
N VAL A 319 -33.22 5.94 22.01
CA VAL A 319 -34.34 6.74 21.51
C VAL A 319 -35.67 6.07 21.84
N TRP A 320 -35.81 4.77 21.59
CA TRP A 320 -36.99 3.99 21.95
C TRP A 320 -37.30 4.05 23.46
N ALA A 321 -36.29 3.91 24.32
CA ALA A 321 -36.48 4.00 25.77
C ALA A 321 -36.98 5.39 26.20
N THR A 322 -36.38 6.46 25.66
CA THR A 322 -36.83 7.84 25.94
C THR A 322 -38.21 8.14 25.35
N GLU A 323 -38.58 7.53 24.22
CA GLU A 323 -39.92 7.61 23.65
C GLU A 323 -40.97 7.03 24.60
N LYS A 324 -40.70 5.86 25.19
CA LYS A 324 -41.58 5.25 26.19
C LYS A 324 -41.68 6.09 27.47
N GLN A 325 -40.59 6.69 27.94
CA GLN A 325 -40.63 7.62 29.08
C GLN A 325 -41.49 8.86 28.80
N VAL A 326 -41.41 9.43 27.59
CA VAL A 326 -42.23 10.58 27.17
C VAL A 326 -43.69 10.19 27.09
N GLU A 327 -44.00 9.02 26.51
CA GLU A 327 -45.37 8.48 26.41
C GLU A 327 -46.01 8.33 27.81
N GLN A 328 -45.31 7.66 28.72
CA GLN A 328 -45.77 7.45 30.10
C GLN A 328 -45.91 8.77 30.87
N SER A 329 -44.94 9.68 30.76
CA SER A 329 -44.99 10.97 31.46
C SER A 329 -46.06 11.90 30.90
N ARG A 330 -46.36 11.82 29.60
CA ARG A 330 -47.45 12.57 28.98
C ARG A 330 -48.79 12.11 29.54
N PHE A 331 -49.02 10.80 29.54
CA PHE A 331 -50.24 10.20 30.11
C PHE A 331 -50.42 10.59 31.58
N ALA A 332 -49.35 10.54 32.38
CA ALA A 332 -49.40 10.96 33.77
C ALA A 332 -49.76 12.44 33.95
N SER A 333 -49.23 13.33 33.09
CA SER A 333 -49.58 14.76 33.10
C SER A 333 -51.03 15.02 32.72
N GLU A 334 -51.53 14.36 31.67
CA GLU A 334 -52.93 14.48 31.23
C GLU A 334 -53.90 13.97 32.32
N ARG A 335 -53.52 12.90 33.03
CA ARG A 335 -54.27 12.38 34.17
C ARG A 335 -54.28 13.33 35.37
N ALA A 336 -53.14 13.93 35.72
CA ALA A 336 -53.08 14.91 36.81
C ALA A 336 -53.94 16.14 36.52
N GLU A 337 -53.92 16.65 35.28
CA GLU A 337 -54.81 17.75 34.84
C GLU A 337 -56.30 17.37 34.93
N ALA A 338 -56.65 16.13 34.58
CA ALA A 338 -58.03 15.64 34.72
C ALA A 338 -58.45 15.52 36.19
N ARG A 339 -57.57 15.04 37.07
CA ARG A 339 -57.82 14.97 38.52
C ARG A 339 -57.98 16.35 39.13
N MET A 340 -57.17 17.33 38.72
CA MET A 340 -57.29 18.72 39.18
C MET A 340 -58.64 19.31 38.79
N ARG A 341 -59.11 19.07 37.54
CA ARG A 341 -60.45 19.47 37.09
C ARG A 341 -61.57 18.84 37.90
N ALA A 342 -61.37 17.62 38.41
CA ALA A 342 -62.29 16.93 39.30
C ALA A 342 -62.13 17.31 40.79
N GLY A 343 -61.19 18.20 41.13
CA GLY A 343 -60.91 18.58 42.52
C GLY A 343 -60.16 17.52 43.35
N LEU A 344 -59.56 16.53 42.69
CA LEU A 344 -58.88 15.37 43.29
C LEU A 344 -57.34 15.45 43.26
N ALA A 345 -56.78 16.55 42.75
CA ALA A 345 -55.35 16.85 42.70
C ALA A 345 -55.11 18.35 42.88
N ASP A 346 -53.91 18.73 43.33
CA ASP A 346 -53.52 20.13 43.51
C ASP A 346 -52.72 20.68 42.30
N SER A 347 -52.45 21.98 42.30
CA SER A 347 -51.66 22.61 41.24
C SER A 347 -50.17 22.20 41.27
N ALA A 348 -49.67 21.71 42.40
CA ALA A 348 -48.29 21.30 42.56
C ALA A 348 -48.04 19.96 41.84
N GLU A 349 -48.95 19.00 41.96
CA GLU A 349 -48.94 17.72 41.25
C GLU A 349 -48.93 17.94 39.74
N VAL A 350 -49.83 18.78 39.21
CA VAL A 350 -49.86 19.12 37.78
C VAL A 350 -48.57 19.79 37.31
N SER A 351 -48.03 20.71 38.11
CA SER A 351 -46.78 21.40 37.77
C SER A 351 -45.59 20.43 37.76
N GLN A 352 -45.57 19.47 38.69
CA GLN A 352 -44.53 18.45 38.79
C GLN A 352 -44.59 17.44 37.63
N THR A 353 -45.78 16.94 37.28
CA THR A 353 -45.96 16.03 36.13
C THR A 353 -45.61 16.71 34.82
N ARG A 354 -45.96 18.00 34.69
CA ARG A 354 -45.67 18.78 33.49
C ARG A 354 -44.17 19.08 33.36
N LEU A 355 -43.49 19.39 34.46
CA LEU A 355 -42.03 19.52 34.48
C LEU A 355 -41.34 18.21 34.05
N ALA A 356 -41.78 17.06 34.60
CA ALA A 356 -41.25 15.76 34.21
C ALA A 356 -41.43 15.48 32.71
N TYR A 357 -42.63 15.74 32.16
CA TYR A 357 -42.90 15.55 30.74
C TYR A 357 -41.96 16.38 29.85
N TYR A 358 -41.74 17.66 30.18
CA TYR A 358 -40.82 18.49 29.40
C TYR A 358 -39.35 18.08 29.57
N ASN A 359 -38.95 17.57 30.75
CA ASN A 359 -37.61 17.02 30.97
C ASN A 359 -37.36 15.78 30.12
N PHE A 360 -38.30 14.81 30.10
CA PHE A 360 -38.20 13.63 29.25
C PHE A 360 -38.23 13.99 27.76
N ARG A 361 -39.06 14.96 27.37
CA ARG A 361 -39.08 15.47 25.99
C ARG A 361 -37.75 16.10 25.59
N SER A 362 -37.10 16.83 26.49
CA SER A 362 -35.76 17.36 26.24
C SER A 362 -34.72 16.23 26.11
N ALA A 363 -34.79 15.19 26.95
CA ALA A 363 -33.90 14.04 26.88
C ALA A 363 -34.08 13.26 25.55
N GLN A 364 -35.32 13.10 25.10
CA GLN A 364 -35.64 12.49 23.80
C GLN A 364 -35.03 13.28 22.63
N ILE A 365 -35.08 14.62 22.65
CA ILE A 365 -34.46 15.45 21.61
C ILE A 365 -32.95 15.21 21.54
N VAL A 366 -32.28 15.10 22.70
CA VAL A 366 -30.84 14.80 22.78
C VAL A 366 -30.55 13.39 22.25
N ALA A 367 -31.36 12.39 22.63
CA ALA A 367 -31.21 11.01 22.16
C ALA A 367 -31.38 10.91 20.62
N LYS A 368 -32.39 11.61 20.06
CA LYS A 368 -32.62 11.67 18.60
C LYS A 368 -31.46 12.33 17.87
N ASN A 369 -30.88 13.39 18.42
CA ASN A 369 -29.69 14.00 17.83
C ASN A 369 -28.49 13.05 17.86
N ALA A 370 -28.27 12.33 18.97
CA ALA A 370 -27.20 11.35 19.08
C ALA A 370 -27.37 10.17 18.09
N GLN A 371 -28.61 9.74 17.81
CA GLN A 371 -28.90 8.78 16.74
C GLN A 371 -28.48 9.33 15.37
N LEU A 372 -28.85 10.57 15.04
CA LEU A 372 -28.43 11.20 13.76
C LEU A 372 -26.91 11.35 13.66
N ASP A 373 -26.23 11.73 14.74
CA ASP A 373 -24.77 11.88 14.77
C ASP A 373 -24.05 10.53 14.56
N THR A 374 -24.54 9.46 15.21
CA THR A 374 -23.98 8.11 15.06
C THR A 374 -24.29 7.51 13.68
N GLU A 375 -25.47 7.79 13.12
CA GLU A 375 -25.80 7.42 11.74
C GLU A 375 -24.88 8.13 10.73
N ASN A 376 -24.65 9.44 10.91
CA ASN A 376 -23.74 10.22 10.07
C ASN A 376 -22.30 9.72 10.14
N LEU A 377 -21.84 9.34 11.34
CA LEU A 377 -20.52 8.72 11.52
C LEU A 377 -20.41 7.42 10.71
N LEU A 378 -21.42 6.54 10.79
CA LEU A 378 -21.45 5.29 10.02
C LEU A 378 -21.49 5.59 8.51
N ARG A 379 -22.35 6.49 8.06
CA ARG A 379 -22.44 6.90 6.64
C ARG A 379 -21.10 7.38 6.09
N ASN A 380 -20.39 8.21 6.85
CA ASN A 380 -19.10 8.73 6.45
C ASN A 380 -18.03 7.61 6.32
N LEU A 381 -18.07 6.59 7.18
CA LEU A 381 -17.23 5.39 7.05
C LEU A 381 -17.61 4.51 5.85
N LEU A 382 -18.90 4.46 5.50
CA LEU A 382 -19.44 3.74 4.33
C LEU A 382 -19.29 4.51 3.01
N PHE A 383 -18.69 5.72 3.05
CA PHE A 383 -18.63 6.66 1.91
C PHE A 383 -20.01 7.05 1.36
N LEU A 384 -21.02 7.03 2.21
CA LEU A 384 -22.38 7.47 1.87
C LEU A 384 -22.54 8.96 2.17
N PRO A 385 -23.37 9.69 1.39
CA PRO A 385 -23.66 11.08 1.69
C PRO A 385 -24.36 11.22 3.05
N PRO A 386 -24.14 12.34 3.77
CA PRO A 386 -24.83 12.61 5.03
C PRO A 386 -26.34 12.79 4.82
N GLU A 387 -26.72 13.25 3.63
CA GLU A 387 -28.09 13.47 3.22
C GLU A 387 -28.51 12.36 2.29
N SER A 388 -29.29 11.45 2.84
CA SER A 388 -29.81 10.32 2.10
C SER A 388 -31.26 10.13 2.48
N GLU A 389 -32.06 9.82 1.47
CA GLU A 389 -33.46 9.49 1.61
C GLU A 389 -33.67 8.19 2.40
N THR A 390 -32.63 7.42 2.68
CA THR A 390 -32.72 6.21 3.51
C THR A 390 -32.39 6.50 4.97
N GLU A 391 -32.98 5.76 5.90
CA GLU A 391 -32.57 5.67 7.31
C GLU A 391 -31.94 4.30 7.55
N ILE A 392 -30.75 4.26 8.13
CA ILE A 392 -30.05 2.99 8.40
C ILE A 392 -30.63 2.33 9.67
N ILE A 393 -31.11 1.10 9.51
CA ILE A 393 -31.59 0.25 10.61
C ILE A 393 -30.64 -0.96 10.74
N PRO A 394 -29.86 -1.06 11.82
CA PRO A 394 -29.06 -2.25 12.10
C PRO A 394 -29.95 -3.49 12.20
N SER A 395 -29.71 -4.53 11.41
CA SER A 395 -30.50 -5.79 11.45
C SER A 395 -29.81 -6.95 12.16
N THR A 396 -28.52 -6.80 12.52
CA THR A 396 -27.75 -7.87 13.16
C THR A 396 -27.98 -7.93 14.66
N ALA A 397 -28.24 -9.13 15.19
CA ALA A 397 -28.41 -9.36 16.63
C ALA A 397 -27.08 -9.22 17.39
N LEU A 398 -27.10 -8.55 18.55
CA LEU A 398 -25.94 -8.43 19.42
C LEU A 398 -25.60 -9.78 20.08
N HIS A 399 -24.31 -10.05 20.27
CA HIS A 399 -23.86 -11.24 20.99
C HIS A 399 -24.08 -11.08 22.49
N THR A 400 -24.65 -12.09 23.15
CA THR A 400 -25.01 -12.09 24.58
C THR A 400 -24.35 -13.20 25.40
N GLU A 401 -23.66 -14.12 24.75
CA GLU A 401 -23.03 -15.28 25.39
C GLU A 401 -21.58 -15.00 25.77
N THR A 402 -21.06 -15.77 26.73
CA THR A 402 -19.63 -15.72 27.09
C THR A 402 -18.79 -16.48 26.09
N MET A 403 -17.61 -15.95 25.77
CA MET A 403 -16.56 -16.69 25.07
C MET A 403 -15.42 -17.06 26.03
N ASN A 404 -15.00 -18.33 25.99
CA ASN A 404 -13.84 -18.80 26.73
C ASN A 404 -12.62 -18.76 25.82
N PHE A 405 -11.55 -18.09 26.28
CA PHE A 405 -10.31 -17.94 25.53
C PHE A 405 -9.18 -18.76 26.15
N GLU A 406 -8.46 -19.54 25.34
CA GLU A 406 -7.21 -20.18 25.75
C GLU A 406 -6.05 -19.21 25.51
N TRP A 407 -5.29 -18.90 26.57
CA TRP A 407 -4.30 -17.83 26.55
C TRP A 407 -3.11 -18.12 25.61
N ASN A 408 -2.64 -19.36 25.53
CA ASN A 408 -1.46 -19.71 24.75
C ASN A 408 -1.77 -19.74 23.23
N GLU A 409 -2.96 -20.16 22.85
CA GLU A 409 -3.51 -20.15 21.49
C GLU A 409 -3.65 -18.71 21.02
N LEU A 410 -4.20 -17.81 21.85
CA LEU A 410 -4.23 -16.38 21.54
C LEU A 410 -2.84 -15.81 21.28
N LEU A 411 -1.85 -16.15 22.12
CA LEU A 411 -0.47 -15.69 21.93
C LEU A 411 0.17 -16.22 20.65
N ALA A 412 -0.08 -17.49 20.30
CA ALA A 412 0.41 -18.08 19.06
C ALA A 412 -0.19 -17.37 17.83
N ILE A 413 -1.50 -17.11 17.85
CA ILE A 413 -2.19 -16.36 16.80
C ILE A 413 -1.61 -14.94 16.67
N VAL A 414 -1.35 -14.25 17.78
CA VAL A 414 -0.77 -12.90 17.78
C VAL A 414 0.60 -12.87 17.12
N GLU A 415 1.46 -13.86 17.35
CA GLU A 415 2.79 -13.91 16.73
C GLU A 415 2.73 -14.16 15.21
N GLU A 416 1.71 -14.88 14.74
CA GLU A 416 1.55 -15.25 13.34
C GLU A 416 0.76 -14.21 12.54
N CYS A 417 -0.39 -13.76 13.06
CA CYS A 417 -1.37 -12.99 12.28
C CYS A 417 -1.25 -11.48 12.44
N ARG A 418 -0.65 -10.97 13.53
CA ARG A 418 -0.64 -9.53 13.83
C ARG A 418 0.27 -8.76 12.87
N PRO A 419 -0.27 -7.81 12.07
CA PRO A 419 0.46 -7.22 10.94
C PRO A 419 1.61 -6.29 11.36
N ASP A 420 1.50 -5.59 12.48
CA ASP A 420 2.56 -4.70 12.99
C ASP A 420 3.84 -5.48 13.36
N LEU A 421 3.71 -6.70 13.90
CA LEU A 421 4.82 -7.60 14.16
C LEU A 421 5.44 -8.13 12.86
N GLN A 422 4.61 -8.46 11.86
CA GLN A 422 5.11 -8.89 10.55
C GLN A 422 5.82 -7.75 9.81
N GLU A 423 5.34 -6.51 9.92
CA GLU A 423 6.02 -5.33 9.37
C GLU A 423 7.43 -5.17 9.95
N LEU A 424 7.57 -5.23 11.29
CA LEU A 424 8.85 -5.10 11.96
C LEU A 424 9.78 -6.28 11.66
N ARG A 425 9.23 -7.50 11.62
CA ARG A 425 10.00 -8.70 11.22
C ARG A 425 10.56 -8.57 9.80
N THR A 426 9.74 -8.09 8.86
CA THR A 426 10.15 -7.85 7.47
C THR A 426 11.21 -6.75 7.37
N THR A 427 11.11 -5.71 8.20
CA THR A 427 12.13 -4.64 8.30
C THR A 427 13.48 -5.20 8.77
N VAL A 428 13.49 -6.04 9.81
CA VAL A 428 14.71 -6.71 10.30
C VAL A 428 15.33 -7.64 9.23
N LEU A 429 14.49 -8.33 8.44
CA LEU A 429 14.96 -9.13 7.31
C LEU A 429 15.61 -8.26 6.21
N ALA A 430 15.04 -7.09 5.92
CA ALA A 430 15.59 -6.15 4.95
C ALA A 430 16.95 -5.60 5.42
N ASP A 431 17.08 -5.28 6.71
CA ASP A 431 18.35 -4.84 7.30
C ASP A 431 19.44 -5.92 7.21
N ASN A 432 19.09 -7.19 7.34
CA ASN A 432 20.04 -8.28 7.13
C ASN A 432 20.58 -8.30 5.68
N GLN A 433 19.72 -8.06 4.68
CA GLN A 433 20.18 -7.90 3.28
C GLN A 433 21.07 -6.66 3.10
N ARG A 434 20.76 -5.55 3.79
CA ARG A 434 21.60 -4.34 3.79
C ARG A 434 22.96 -4.59 4.43
N ILE A 435 23.05 -5.42 5.47
CA ILE A 435 24.33 -5.85 6.06
C ILE A 435 25.17 -6.63 5.05
N ILE A 436 24.57 -7.54 4.27
CA ILE A 436 25.26 -8.30 3.22
C ILE A 436 25.86 -7.33 2.17
N LEU A 437 25.07 -6.35 1.71
CA LEU A 437 25.54 -5.30 0.80
C LEU A 437 26.69 -4.48 1.40
N ALA A 438 26.53 -4.00 2.64
CA ALA A 438 27.54 -3.20 3.31
C ALA A 438 28.85 -3.98 3.52
N LYS A 439 28.76 -5.28 3.85
CA LYS A 439 29.94 -6.15 3.98
C LYS A 439 30.65 -6.33 2.63
N SER A 440 29.92 -6.48 1.54
CA SER A 440 30.50 -6.56 0.20
C SER A 440 31.18 -5.25 -0.22
N GLN A 441 30.55 -4.10 0.05
CA GLN A 441 31.12 -2.77 -0.22
C GLN A 441 32.36 -2.45 0.62
N ALA A 442 32.56 -3.12 1.75
CA ALA A 442 33.74 -2.99 2.58
C ALA A 442 34.95 -3.83 2.11
N LEU A 443 34.74 -4.73 1.14
CA LEU A 443 35.83 -5.51 0.52
C LEU A 443 36.60 -4.66 -0.50
N PRO A 444 37.90 -4.95 -0.73
CA PRO A 444 38.64 -4.31 -1.81
C PRO A 444 38.07 -4.71 -3.18
N GLN A 445 38.26 -3.86 -4.18
CA GLN A 445 37.82 -4.13 -5.53
C GLN A 445 38.84 -5.04 -6.23
N LEU A 446 38.38 -6.20 -6.69
CA LEU A 446 39.18 -7.13 -7.49
C LEU A 446 38.33 -7.54 -8.69
N ASN A 447 38.72 -7.11 -9.89
CA ASN A 447 37.97 -7.37 -11.11
C ASN A 447 38.81 -8.18 -12.10
N LEU A 448 38.24 -9.25 -12.65
CA LEU A 448 38.74 -9.86 -13.87
C LEU A 448 38.22 -9.07 -15.07
N VAL A 449 39.12 -8.56 -15.89
CA VAL A 449 38.78 -7.79 -17.10
C VAL A 449 39.25 -8.57 -18.31
N SER A 450 38.34 -8.78 -19.26
CA SER A 450 38.65 -9.34 -20.56
C SER A 450 38.04 -8.48 -21.65
N ALA A 451 38.79 -8.20 -22.71
CA ALA A 451 38.27 -7.54 -23.88
C ALA A 451 38.88 -8.12 -25.14
N TYR A 452 38.09 -8.14 -26.21
CA TYR A 452 38.49 -8.59 -27.53
C TYR A 452 37.92 -7.62 -28.55
N GLY A 453 38.76 -7.12 -29.45
CA GLY A 453 38.34 -6.11 -30.41
C GLY A 453 38.99 -6.28 -31.78
N TRP A 454 38.29 -5.77 -32.78
CA TRP A 454 38.73 -5.68 -34.17
C TRP A 454 38.81 -4.22 -34.56
N THR A 455 39.94 -3.80 -35.10
CA THR A 455 40.13 -2.42 -35.55
C THR A 455 40.34 -2.38 -37.06
N ASN A 456 39.60 -1.53 -37.75
CA ASN A 456 39.78 -1.26 -39.18
C ASN A 456 40.11 0.22 -39.37
N THR A 457 41.11 0.51 -40.20
CA THR A 457 41.52 1.88 -40.53
C THR A 457 41.38 2.12 -42.01
N GLN A 458 40.72 3.23 -42.35
CA GLN A 458 40.45 3.67 -43.71
C GLN A 458 40.86 5.14 -43.84
N GLY A 459 41.27 5.55 -45.03
CA GLY A 459 41.49 6.95 -45.29
C GLY A 459 41.93 7.25 -46.70
N GLU A 460 41.87 8.52 -47.07
CA GLU A 460 42.35 8.99 -48.37
C GLU A 460 43.83 9.32 -48.29
N GLN A 461 44.64 8.68 -49.12
CA GLN A 461 46.06 8.97 -49.28
C GLN A 461 46.30 9.89 -50.47
N ARG A 462 47.05 10.97 -50.25
CA ARG A 462 47.49 11.89 -51.32
C ARG A 462 48.95 11.60 -51.67
N ASN A 463 49.18 11.06 -52.87
CA ASN A 463 50.53 10.78 -53.36
C ASN A 463 51.25 12.06 -53.85
N ARG A 464 52.58 11.99 -54.02
CA ARG A 464 53.45 13.13 -54.44
C ARG A 464 53.02 13.80 -55.75
N ASN A 465 52.26 13.09 -56.59
CA ASN A 465 51.72 13.58 -57.87
C ASN A 465 50.30 14.16 -57.75
N GLY A 466 49.77 14.35 -56.52
CA GLY A 466 48.45 14.91 -56.26
C GLY A 466 47.27 13.95 -56.45
N VAL A 467 47.52 12.71 -56.90
CA VAL A 467 46.49 11.66 -57.05
C VAL A 467 46.03 11.20 -55.67
N VAL A 468 44.71 11.16 -55.48
CA VAL A 468 44.05 10.65 -54.27
C VAL A 468 43.71 9.18 -54.47
N SER A 469 44.19 8.32 -53.59
CA SER A 469 43.87 6.89 -53.55
C SER A 469 43.23 6.51 -52.23
N ASN A 470 42.20 5.68 -52.26
CA ASN A 470 41.57 5.18 -51.04
C ASN A 470 42.42 4.05 -50.45
N PHE A 471 42.90 4.24 -49.23
CA PHE A 471 43.51 3.19 -48.44
C PHE A 471 42.43 2.56 -47.55
N ASN A 472 42.24 1.27 -47.70
CA ASN A 472 41.38 0.49 -46.83
C ASN A 472 42.21 -0.67 -46.30
N ALA A 473 42.51 -0.65 -45.00
CA ALA A 473 43.16 -1.78 -44.33
C ALA A 473 42.15 -2.90 -44.02
N SER A 474 41.17 -3.14 -44.91
CA SER A 474 40.16 -4.17 -44.69
C SER A 474 40.78 -5.56 -44.80
N GLY A 475 40.62 -6.30 -43.71
CA GLY A 475 41.11 -7.65 -43.51
C GLY A 475 41.21 -7.86 -42.01
N SER A 476 40.82 -9.04 -41.54
CA SER A 476 40.80 -9.48 -40.13
C SER A 476 42.21 -9.52 -39.46
N ARG A 477 43.13 -8.64 -39.85
CA ARG A 477 44.55 -8.67 -39.47
C ARG A 477 44.86 -7.88 -38.20
N TYR A 478 43.99 -6.95 -37.79
CA TYR A 478 44.19 -6.13 -36.59
C TYR A 478 43.14 -6.49 -35.54
N THR A 479 43.52 -7.45 -34.70
CA THR A 479 42.75 -7.93 -33.55
C THR A 479 43.53 -7.65 -32.29
N ASP A 480 42.88 -7.00 -31.32
CA ASP A 480 43.45 -6.73 -30.01
C ASP A 480 42.71 -7.57 -28.96
N TRP A 481 43.43 -8.15 -28.03
CA TRP A 481 42.83 -8.81 -26.87
C TRP A 481 43.55 -8.38 -25.61
N THR A 482 42.80 -8.22 -24.53
CA THR A 482 43.32 -7.90 -23.21
C THR A 482 42.71 -8.84 -22.19
N LEU A 483 43.55 -9.34 -21.29
CA LEU A 483 43.14 -10.11 -20.12
C LEU A 483 43.95 -9.56 -18.94
N GLY A 484 43.25 -9.11 -17.90
CA GLY A 484 43.89 -8.48 -16.75
C GLY A 484 43.09 -8.66 -15.49
N VAL A 485 43.76 -8.49 -14.35
CA VAL A 485 43.15 -8.46 -13.04
C VAL A 485 43.46 -7.10 -12.43
N ASN A 486 42.42 -6.34 -12.13
CA ASN A 486 42.54 -5.00 -11.55
C ASN A 486 42.23 -5.10 -10.06
N PHE A 487 43.17 -4.69 -9.21
CA PHE A 487 43.02 -4.64 -7.76
C PHE A 487 43.12 -3.20 -7.25
N ASP A 488 42.10 -2.74 -6.54
CA ASP A 488 42.05 -1.43 -5.89
C ASP A 488 41.65 -1.59 -4.42
N MET A 489 42.41 -0.97 -3.52
CA MET A 489 42.15 -1.02 -2.07
C MET A 489 42.58 0.28 -1.39
N PRO A 490 41.66 1.01 -0.75
CA PRO A 490 42.04 2.09 0.15
C PRO A 490 42.62 1.49 1.45
N LEU A 491 43.86 1.82 1.78
CA LEU A 491 44.59 1.21 2.91
C LEU A 491 43.91 1.38 4.28
N GLY A 492 43.09 2.42 4.46
CA GLY A 492 42.43 2.71 5.73
C GLY A 492 41.13 1.95 5.99
N LEU A 493 40.38 1.55 4.94
CA LEU A 493 39.03 0.94 5.00
C LEU A 493 38.12 1.51 6.11
N ARG A 494 38.26 2.79 6.46
CA ARG A 494 37.55 3.39 7.60
C ARG A 494 36.07 3.55 7.28
N GLU A 495 35.78 3.98 6.06
CA GLU A 495 34.42 4.15 5.54
C GLU A 495 33.68 2.81 5.45
N GLY A 496 34.22 1.79 4.78
CA GLY A 496 33.59 0.47 4.68
C GLY A 496 33.29 -0.15 6.05
N ARG A 497 34.23 -0.08 7.00
CA ARG A 497 34.00 -0.55 8.39
C ARG A 497 32.96 0.27 9.14
N ALA A 498 32.93 1.59 8.94
CA ALA A 498 31.93 2.46 9.54
C ALA A 498 30.53 2.17 8.98
N ASN A 499 30.41 1.94 7.67
CA ASN A 499 29.15 1.60 7.01
C ASN A 499 28.61 0.25 7.51
N VAL A 500 29.45 -0.80 7.58
CA VAL A 500 29.05 -2.10 8.14
C VAL A 500 28.59 -1.94 9.59
N ARG A 501 29.37 -1.25 10.43
CA ARG A 501 28.98 -1.00 11.83
C ARG A 501 27.68 -0.22 11.92
N GLY A 502 27.47 0.78 11.06
CA GLY A 502 26.22 1.55 11.00
C GLY A 502 25.02 0.66 10.69
N GLN A 503 25.14 -0.27 9.72
CA GLN A 503 24.07 -1.21 9.39
C GLN A 503 23.83 -2.25 10.50
N GLU A 504 24.89 -2.74 11.15
CA GLU A 504 24.75 -3.64 12.31
C GLU A 504 24.04 -2.96 13.49
N LEU A 505 24.28 -1.67 13.72
CA LEU A 505 23.58 -0.89 14.73
C LEU A 505 22.12 -0.63 14.36
N ASN A 506 21.80 -0.36 13.08
CA ASN A 506 20.43 -0.25 12.60
C ASN A 506 19.65 -1.57 12.82
N TYR A 507 20.25 -2.70 12.44
CA TYR A 507 19.69 -4.03 12.69
C TYR A 507 19.45 -4.27 14.19
N ALA A 508 20.42 -3.94 15.05
CA ALA A 508 20.27 -4.10 16.50
C ALA A 508 19.16 -3.23 17.07
N ARG A 509 19.01 -1.98 16.58
CA ARG A 509 17.91 -1.07 16.94
C ARG A 509 16.56 -1.66 16.53
N ASP A 510 16.43 -2.12 15.30
CA ASP A 510 15.15 -2.58 14.76
C ASP A 510 14.75 -3.95 15.34
N LEU A 511 15.73 -4.79 15.68
CA LEU A 511 15.51 -5.99 16.49
C LEU A 511 15.05 -5.67 17.92
N ALA A 512 15.61 -4.64 18.56
CA ALA A 512 15.17 -4.20 19.88
C ALA A 512 13.73 -3.63 19.83
N ASN A 513 13.38 -2.91 18.76
CA ASN A 513 12.02 -2.42 18.50
C ASN A 513 11.03 -3.58 18.31
N LEU A 514 11.39 -4.62 17.54
CA LEU A 514 10.58 -5.83 17.36
C LEU A 514 10.31 -6.54 18.70
N ARG A 515 11.35 -6.71 19.53
CA ARG A 515 11.20 -7.32 20.87
C ARG A 515 10.30 -6.49 21.79
N THR A 516 10.46 -5.17 21.76
CA THR A 516 9.62 -4.25 22.54
C THR A 516 8.17 -4.32 22.08
N ARG A 517 7.93 -4.29 20.76
CA ARG A 517 6.57 -4.35 20.20
C ARG A 517 5.90 -5.69 20.49
N SER A 518 6.63 -6.81 20.42
CA SER A 518 6.13 -8.12 20.82
C SER A 518 5.71 -8.13 22.29
N HIS A 519 6.53 -7.57 23.19
CA HIS A 519 6.16 -7.45 24.61
C HIS A 519 4.92 -6.57 24.83
N THR A 520 4.82 -5.43 24.15
CA THR A 520 3.63 -4.57 24.20
C THR A 520 2.39 -5.27 23.64
N ALA A 521 2.52 -6.02 22.55
CA ALA A 521 1.41 -6.77 21.96
C ALA A 521 0.78 -7.77 22.96
N VAL A 522 1.61 -8.44 23.77
CA VAL A 522 1.13 -9.31 24.86
C VAL A 522 0.30 -8.52 25.88
N HIS A 523 0.72 -7.30 26.23
CA HIS A 523 -0.02 -6.45 27.15
C HIS A 523 -1.33 -5.92 26.54
N ASP A 524 -1.32 -5.57 25.25
CA ASP A 524 -2.50 -5.12 24.53
C ASP A 524 -3.58 -6.23 24.52
N VAL A 525 -3.18 -7.48 24.23
CA VAL A 525 -4.08 -8.64 24.22
C VAL A 525 -4.58 -8.97 25.63
N ALA A 526 -3.70 -8.94 26.64
CA ALA A 526 -4.11 -9.12 28.03
C ALA A 526 -5.13 -8.05 28.47
N SER A 527 -4.96 -6.80 28.03
CA SER A 527 -5.90 -5.72 28.29
C SER A 527 -7.22 -5.94 27.56
N ALA A 528 -7.20 -6.38 26.31
CA ALA A 528 -8.41 -6.68 25.53
C ALA A 528 -9.23 -7.82 26.16
N VAL A 529 -8.59 -8.93 26.55
CA VAL A 529 -9.27 -10.05 27.23
C VAL A 529 -9.93 -9.59 28.54
N ARG A 530 -9.22 -8.80 29.36
CA ARG A 530 -9.81 -8.22 30.59
C ARG A 530 -10.95 -7.26 30.29
N ALA A 531 -10.86 -6.49 29.20
CA ALA A 531 -11.93 -5.59 28.79
C ALA A 531 -13.18 -6.36 28.36
N VAL A 532 -13.03 -7.46 27.61
CA VAL A 532 -14.14 -8.34 27.22
C VAL A 532 -14.82 -8.92 28.48
N ASP A 533 -14.05 -9.50 29.40
CA ASP A 533 -14.55 -10.07 30.66
C ASP A 533 -15.29 -9.02 31.51
N ARG A 534 -14.68 -7.84 31.70
CA ARG A 534 -15.29 -6.72 32.45
C ARG A 534 -16.60 -6.27 31.84
N ASN A 535 -16.63 -6.01 30.53
CA ASN A 535 -17.83 -5.50 29.87
C ASN A 535 -18.95 -6.56 29.87
N TYR A 536 -18.61 -7.85 29.81
CA TYR A 536 -19.59 -8.91 29.97
C TYR A 536 -20.21 -8.93 31.37
N ALA A 537 -19.39 -8.88 32.42
CA ALA A 537 -19.87 -8.84 33.80
C ALA A 537 -20.72 -7.58 34.09
N GLU A 538 -20.34 -6.43 33.51
CA GLU A 538 -21.09 -5.18 33.59
C GLU A 538 -22.44 -5.29 32.86
N TYR A 539 -22.47 -5.87 31.65
CA TYR A 539 -23.71 -6.17 30.92
C TYR A 539 -24.66 -7.06 31.75
N GLN A 540 -24.17 -8.15 32.34
CA GLN A 540 -25.00 -9.02 33.19
C GLN A 540 -25.59 -8.26 34.38
N SER A 541 -24.81 -7.37 34.99
CA SER A 541 -25.23 -6.56 36.13
C SER A 541 -26.33 -5.56 35.74
N TYR A 542 -26.18 -4.87 34.61
CA TYR A 542 -27.20 -3.93 34.12
C TYR A 542 -28.45 -4.65 33.61
N ARG A 543 -28.33 -5.84 33.02
CA ARG A 543 -29.50 -6.65 32.66
C ARG A 543 -30.36 -6.98 33.89
N MET A 544 -29.73 -7.44 34.96
CA MET A 544 -30.43 -7.69 36.24
C MET A 544 -30.99 -6.39 36.84
N ALA A 545 -30.26 -5.27 36.75
CA ALA A 545 -30.73 -3.97 37.20
C ALA A 545 -31.97 -3.50 36.43
N ARG A 546 -32.02 -3.70 35.12
CA ARG A 546 -33.18 -3.40 34.28
C ARG A 546 -34.38 -4.26 34.65
N GLU A 547 -34.19 -5.57 34.82
CA GLU A 547 -35.26 -6.48 35.27
C GLU A 547 -35.85 -6.03 36.62
N ALA A 548 -34.99 -5.66 37.58
CA ALA A 548 -35.44 -5.13 38.88
C ALA A 548 -36.14 -3.76 38.74
N ALA A 549 -35.63 -2.86 37.90
CA ALA A 549 -36.23 -1.55 37.65
C ALA A 549 -37.60 -1.66 36.97
N ALA A 550 -37.76 -2.61 36.04
CA ALA A 550 -39.03 -2.90 35.38
C ALA A 550 -40.09 -3.40 36.39
N LEU A 551 -39.71 -4.33 37.27
CA LEU A 551 -40.60 -4.80 38.34
C LEU A 551 -40.97 -3.66 39.31
N ASN A 552 -40.02 -2.81 39.69
CA ASN A 552 -40.30 -1.66 40.57
C ASN A 552 -41.24 -0.64 39.90
N LEU A 553 -41.03 -0.34 38.62
CA LEU A 553 -41.91 0.53 37.83
C LEU A 553 -43.34 0.01 37.84
N GLU A 554 -43.53 -1.28 37.62
CA GLU A 554 -44.86 -1.88 37.62
C GLU A 554 -45.53 -1.79 39.01
N GLN A 555 -44.80 -2.09 40.08
CA GLN A 555 -45.34 -1.98 41.45
C GLN A 555 -45.69 -0.53 41.82
N GLN A 556 -44.82 0.45 41.53
CA GLN A 556 -45.09 1.86 41.80
C GLN A 556 -46.28 2.38 40.99
N ARG A 557 -46.45 1.87 39.77
CA ARG A 557 -47.59 2.20 38.93
C ARG A 557 -48.90 1.70 39.53
N ILE A 558 -48.98 0.43 39.92
CA ILE A 558 -50.17 -0.14 40.57
C ILE A 558 -50.52 0.63 41.85
N GLU A 559 -49.53 0.96 42.67
CA GLU A 559 -49.75 1.73 43.90
C GLU A 559 -50.18 3.18 43.62
N TYR A 560 -49.70 3.80 42.54
CA TYR A 560 -50.14 5.13 42.10
C TYR A 560 -51.57 5.11 41.54
N ASP A 561 -51.90 4.06 40.79
CA ASP A 561 -53.24 3.85 40.25
C ASP A 561 -54.28 3.69 41.36
N ASN A 562 -53.89 3.03 42.46
CA ASN A 562 -54.68 2.87 43.67
C ASN A 562 -54.62 4.08 44.64
N GLY A 563 -53.90 5.15 44.30
CA GLY A 563 -53.78 6.36 45.13
C GLY A 563 -53.01 6.17 46.44
N ARG A 564 -52.17 5.14 46.54
CA ARG A 564 -51.40 4.79 47.75
C ARG A 564 -50.00 5.40 47.77
N THR A 565 -49.50 5.87 46.63
CA THR A 565 -48.19 6.53 46.49
C THR A 565 -48.32 7.88 45.79
N ILE A 566 -47.32 8.74 45.95
CA ILE A 566 -47.26 10.05 45.28
C ILE A 566 -46.61 9.92 43.91
N PHE A 567 -46.94 10.82 42.98
CA PHE A 567 -46.39 10.82 41.62
C PHE A 567 -44.85 10.83 41.59
N LEU A 568 -44.19 11.45 42.58
CA LEU A 568 -42.73 11.46 42.67
C LEU A 568 -42.11 10.05 42.65
N ASN A 569 -42.74 9.07 43.32
CA ASN A 569 -42.21 7.70 43.37
C ASN A 569 -42.35 6.99 42.01
N LEU A 570 -43.46 7.23 41.31
CA LEU A 570 -43.66 6.75 39.94
C LEU A 570 -42.68 7.41 38.97
N LEU A 571 -42.48 8.72 39.09
CA LEU A 571 -41.52 9.48 38.27
C LEU A 571 -40.10 8.92 38.41
N LEU A 572 -39.66 8.67 39.65
CA LEU A 572 -38.35 8.05 39.91
C LEU A 572 -38.26 6.68 39.26
N ALA A 573 -39.30 5.84 39.40
CA ALA A 573 -39.30 4.52 38.78
C ALA A 573 -39.25 4.55 37.24
N ILE A 574 -39.94 5.51 36.60
CA ILE A 574 -39.88 5.72 35.13
C ILE A 574 -38.47 6.15 34.70
N SER A 575 -37.85 7.04 35.47
CA SER A 575 -36.49 7.50 35.24
C SER A 575 -35.47 6.37 35.41
N ASP A 576 -35.57 5.60 36.50
CA ASP A 576 -34.68 4.49 36.83
C ASP A 576 -34.78 3.37 35.79
N TRP A 577 -35.99 3.04 35.33
CA TRP A 577 -36.17 2.06 34.25
C TRP A 577 -35.51 2.52 32.94
N GLY A 578 -35.79 3.73 32.45
CA GLY A 578 -35.20 4.15 31.17
C GLY A 578 -33.68 4.34 31.25
N THR A 579 -33.14 4.77 32.40
CA THR A 579 -31.68 4.81 32.60
C THR A 579 -31.06 3.42 32.63
N SER A 580 -31.72 2.43 33.24
CA SER A 580 -31.26 1.03 33.25
C SER A 580 -31.25 0.40 31.86
N VAL A 581 -32.24 0.71 31.01
CA VAL A 581 -32.29 0.27 29.61
C VAL A 581 -31.11 0.83 28.82
N SER A 582 -30.85 2.15 28.92
CA SER A 582 -29.71 2.79 28.27
C SER A 582 -28.37 2.23 28.75
N GLN A 583 -28.23 1.96 30.06
CA GLN A 583 -27.01 1.37 30.63
C GLN A 583 -26.78 -0.07 30.16
N GLU A 584 -27.82 -0.89 30.09
CA GLU A 584 -27.71 -2.26 29.57
C GLU A 584 -27.25 -2.27 28.12
N ILE A 585 -27.90 -1.47 27.25
CA ILE A 585 -27.56 -1.48 25.82
C ILE A 585 -26.17 -0.88 25.56
N ASP A 586 -25.76 0.14 26.31
CA ASP A 586 -24.42 0.69 26.23
C ASP A 586 -23.36 -0.35 26.63
N ALA A 587 -23.59 -1.09 27.72
CA ALA A 587 -22.67 -2.15 28.15
C ALA A 587 -22.61 -3.31 27.14
N LEU A 588 -23.75 -3.70 26.57
CA LEU A 588 -23.82 -4.74 25.57
C LEU A 588 -23.15 -4.33 24.24
N SER A 589 -23.36 -3.10 23.79
CA SER A 589 -22.69 -2.53 22.62
C SER A 589 -21.17 -2.44 22.82
N ARG A 590 -20.72 -2.05 24.03
CA ARG A 590 -19.29 -2.06 24.41
C ARG A 590 -18.71 -3.47 24.42
N PHE A 591 -19.42 -4.45 24.96
CA PHE A 591 -18.99 -5.85 24.93
C PHE A 591 -18.76 -6.35 23.49
N ASN A 592 -19.72 -6.10 22.58
CA ASN A 592 -19.58 -6.47 21.17
C ASN A 592 -18.45 -5.71 20.46
N THR A 593 -18.24 -4.43 20.81
CA THR A 593 -17.12 -3.65 20.29
C THR A 593 -15.77 -4.18 20.79
N GLU A 594 -15.67 -4.57 22.07
CA GLU A 594 -14.44 -5.12 22.63
C GLU A 594 -14.12 -6.52 22.10
N LEU A 595 -15.13 -7.30 21.72
CA LEU A 595 -14.92 -8.56 21.01
C LEU A 595 -14.22 -8.31 19.65
N ALA A 596 -14.70 -7.33 18.88
CA ALA A 596 -14.04 -6.92 17.64
C ALA A 596 -12.65 -6.32 17.90
N ASN A 597 -12.46 -5.59 19.01
CA ASN A 597 -11.14 -5.09 19.41
C ASN A 597 -10.18 -6.25 19.73
N LEU A 598 -10.64 -7.31 20.39
CA LEU A 598 -9.84 -8.52 20.62
C LEU A 598 -9.39 -9.15 19.30
N GLU A 599 -10.31 -9.33 18.34
CA GLU A 599 -9.99 -9.83 16.99
C GLU A 599 -9.00 -8.92 16.22
N ARG A 600 -9.07 -7.61 16.46
CA ARG A 600 -8.10 -6.65 15.93
C ARG A 600 -6.73 -6.81 16.60
N GLN A 601 -6.68 -6.95 17.94
CA GLN A 601 -5.42 -7.12 18.68
C GLN A 601 -4.69 -8.43 18.35
N THR A 602 -5.44 -9.48 18.01
CA THR A 602 -4.89 -10.76 17.51
C THR A 602 -4.51 -10.70 16.02
N GLY A 603 -5.04 -9.72 15.27
CA GLY A 603 -4.81 -9.58 13.84
C GLY A 603 -5.67 -10.49 12.98
N THR A 604 -6.74 -11.08 13.51
CA THR A 604 -7.61 -12.04 12.81
C THR A 604 -8.94 -11.44 12.34
N ILE A 605 -9.27 -10.20 12.72
CA ILE A 605 -10.54 -9.53 12.39
C ILE A 605 -10.95 -9.67 10.90
N LEU A 606 -10.01 -9.60 9.96
CA LEU A 606 -10.34 -9.76 8.53
C LEU A 606 -10.75 -11.20 8.20
N GLU A 607 -9.99 -12.18 8.68
CA GLU A 607 -10.26 -13.61 8.46
C GLU A 607 -11.59 -14.02 9.12
N THR A 608 -11.86 -13.48 10.31
CA THR A 608 -13.12 -13.68 11.07
C THR A 608 -14.35 -13.12 10.34
N HIS A 609 -14.18 -12.05 9.57
CA HIS A 609 -15.20 -11.49 8.67
C HIS A 609 -15.05 -11.98 7.22
N ALA A 610 -14.27 -13.04 7.00
CA ALA A 610 -14.04 -13.70 5.72
C ALA A 610 -13.58 -12.75 4.60
N ILE A 611 -12.78 -11.75 4.97
CA ILE A 611 -12.05 -10.87 4.08
C ILE A 611 -10.64 -11.43 3.89
N TYR A 612 -10.32 -11.78 2.65
CA TYR A 612 -9.01 -12.31 2.27
C TYR A 612 -8.37 -11.43 1.20
N PHE A 613 -7.07 -11.23 1.31
CA PHE A 613 -6.30 -10.57 0.25
C PHE A 613 -5.84 -11.62 -0.76
N GLU A 614 -6.16 -11.40 -2.03
CA GLU A 614 -5.59 -12.18 -3.11
C GLU A 614 -4.24 -11.57 -3.52
N GLN A 615 -3.16 -12.30 -3.27
CA GLN A 615 -1.85 -11.91 -3.77
C GLN A 615 -1.68 -12.42 -5.19
N GLU A 616 -1.49 -11.51 -6.15
CA GLU A 616 -1.21 -11.89 -7.53
C GLU A 616 0.09 -12.70 -7.59
N LYS A 617 -0.04 -14.01 -7.88
CA LYS A 617 1.06 -14.98 -7.80
C LYS A 617 2.26 -14.66 -8.68
N MET A 618 2.07 -13.89 -9.75
CA MET A 618 3.12 -13.69 -10.74
C MET A 618 4.10 -12.57 -10.39
N ARG A 619 3.80 -11.65 -9.44
CA ARG A 619 4.71 -10.54 -9.05
C ARG A 619 5.40 -9.85 -10.27
N THR A 620 4.73 -9.84 -11.41
CA THR A 620 5.22 -9.30 -12.69
C THR A 620 4.12 -8.41 -13.22
N THR A 621 4.04 -7.22 -12.66
CA THR A 621 3.18 -6.16 -13.17
C THR A 621 3.98 -5.38 -14.19
N GLY A 622 4.30 -6.05 -15.30
CA GLY A 622 4.68 -5.34 -16.51
C GLY A 622 3.46 -4.63 -17.06
N PRO A 623 3.61 -3.44 -17.69
CA PRO A 623 2.48 -2.74 -18.28
C PRO A 623 1.85 -3.66 -19.33
N LEU A 624 0.55 -3.96 -19.18
CA LEU A 624 -0.28 -4.22 -20.35
C LEU A 624 0.00 -3.02 -21.27
N GLY A 625 0.67 -3.26 -22.39
CA GLY A 625 1.24 -2.18 -23.21
C GLY A 625 0.20 -1.13 -23.62
N PRO A 626 0.61 -0.07 -24.34
CA PRO A 626 -0.26 1.06 -24.74
C PRO A 626 -1.51 0.68 -25.58
N HIS A 627 -1.73 -0.61 -25.83
CA HIS A 627 -2.86 -1.19 -26.54
C HIS A 627 -3.95 -1.77 -25.62
N HIS A 628 -3.77 -1.75 -24.30
CA HIS A 628 -4.83 -2.12 -23.36
C HIS A 628 -5.54 -0.87 -22.83
N PRO A 629 -6.86 -0.71 -23.06
CA PRO A 629 -7.63 0.47 -22.65
C PRO A 629 -8.00 0.48 -21.17
N VAL A 630 -7.35 -0.34 -20.34
CA VAL A 630 -7.68 -0.48 -18.93
C VAL A 630 -6.54 0.16 -18.13
N ASP A 631 -6.88 1.22 -17.41
CA ASP A 631 -5.95 1.90 -16.52
C ASP A 631 -5.46 0.92 -15.45
N TYR A 632 -4.15 0.72 -15.43
CA TYR A 632 -3.46 -0.06 -14.41
C TYR A 632 -3.13 0.86 -13.22
N PRO A 633 -3.29 0.41 -11.96
CA PRO A 633 -3.82 -0.88 -11.49
C PRO A 633 -5.35 -0.88 -11.37
N ARG A 634 -6.00 -2.00 -11.74
CA ARG A 634 -7.42 -2.21 -11.40
C ARG A 634 -7.51 -2.94 -10.06
N ASP A 635 -8.22 -2.34 -9.12
CA ASP A 635 -8.64 -2.94 -7.88
C ASP A 635 -9.40 -4.24 -8.14
N LEU A 636 -9.03 -5.32 -7.46
CA LEU A 636 -9.93 -6.45 -7.31
C LEU A 636 -11.00 -6.01 -6.31
N ARG A 637 -12.12 -5.50 -6.83
CA ARG A 637 -13.27 -5.19 -5.97
C ARG A 637 -13.71 -6.46 -5.25
N PRO A 638 -14.11 -6.35 -3.97
CA PRO A 638 -14.55 -7.52 -3.20
C PRO A 638 -15.68 -8.24 -3.93
N THR A 639 -15.61 -9.57 -3.96
CA THR A 639 -16.69 -10.41 -4.45
C THR A 639 -17.72 -10.64 -3.34
N PRO A 640 -19.00 -10.90 -3.68
CA PRO A 640 -20.01 -11.19 -2.69
C PRO A 640 -19.61 -12.40 -1.84
N ASN A 641 -19.74 -12.26 -0.52
CA ASN A 641 -19.44 -13.33 0.43
C ASN A 641 -20.73 -13.90 1.03
N ALA A 642 -20.68 -15.15 1.50
CA ALA A 642 -21.78 -15.71 2.28
C ALA A 642 -21.90 -14.94 3.61
N PRO A 643 -23.07 -14.39 3.96
CA PRO A 643 -23.23 -13.62 5.18
C PRO A 643 -23.03 -14.54 6.39
N ARG A 644 -22.16 -14.13 7.32
CA ARG A 644 -21.97 -14.77 8.62
C ARG A 644 -23.13 -14.43 9.55
N TYR A 645 -23.59 -13.18 9.50
CA TYR A 645 -24.76 -12.72 10.23
C TYR A 645 -25.99 -12.82 9.34
N GLY A 646 -27.00 -13.59 9.76
CA GLY A 646 -28.29 -13.61 9.07
C GLY A 646 -28.91 -12.21 9.09
N ALA A 647 -29.31 -11.69 7.92
CA ALA A 647 -30.12 -10.49 7.85
C ALA A 647 -31.51 -10.84 8.41
N GLU A 648 -31.83 -10.30 9.58
CA GLU A 648 -33.15 -10.49 10.17
C GLU A 648 -34.08 -9.33 9.80
N PRO A 649 -35.37 -9.60 9.54
CA PRO A 649 -36.30 -8.57 9.06
C PRO A 649 -36.82 -7.63 10.16
N THR A 650 -36.37 -7.76 11.42
CA THR A 650 -36.90 -6.98 12.55
C THR A 650 -35.88 -5.98 13.11
N PRO A 651 -36.28 -4.71 13.37
CA PRO A 651 -35.41 -3.71 13.99
C PRO A 651 -34.94 -4.11 15.40
N PRO A 652 -33.77 -3.61 15.86
CA PRO A 652 -33.18 -3.99 17.15
C PRO A 652 -34.09 -3.68 18.34
N GLU A 653 -34.75 -2.51 18.30
CA GLU A 653 -35.66 -2.05 19.36
C GLU A 653 -36.82 -3.02 19.64
N LYS A 654 -37.35 -3.70 18.61
CA LYS A 654 -38.50 -4.60 18.74
C LYS A 654 -38.14 -6.04 19.10
N LYS A 655 -36.88 -6.45 18.86
CA LYS A 655 -36.40 -7.80 19.13
C LYS A 655 -35.77 -7.92 20.52
N TYR A 656 -35.02 -6.90 20.95
CA TYR A 656 -34.29 -6.97 22.22
C TYR A 656 -35.18 -6.79 23.45
N PHE A 657 -36.29 -6.06 23.27
CA PHE A 657 -37.29 -5.84 24.30
C PHE A 657 -38.63 -6.21 23.68
N ASP A 658 -39.22 -7.34 24.09
CA ASP A 658 -40.58 -7.70 23.69
C ASP A 658 -41.49 -6.52 24.06
N GLU A 659 -42.19 -5.92 23.09
CA GLU A 659 -43.13 -4.82 23.32
C GLU A 659 -44.20 -5.18 24.38
N ASP A 660 -44.51 -6.48 24.50
CA ASP A 660 -45.47 -7.05 25.46
C ASP A 660 -44.92 -7.14 26.91
N SER A 661 -43.61 -6.96 27.10
CA SER A 661 -42.99 -6.96 28.44
C SER A 661 -43.10 -5.61 29.17
N ILE A 662 -43.56 -4.57 28.46
CA ILE A 662 -43.87 -3.28 29.07
C ILE A 662 -45.33 -3.32 29.51
N PRO A 663 -45.66 -3.00 30.77
CA PRO A 663 -47.04 -2.87 31.18
C PRO A 663 -47.72 -1.77 30.37
N THR A 664 -48.63 -2.13 29.47
CA THR A 664 -49.31 -1.19 28.56
C THR A 664 -50.28 -0.30 29.33
N THR A 665 -50.53 0.91 28.84
CA THR A 665 -51.38 1.94 29.46
C THR A 665 -52.87 1.72 29.29
N GLU A 666 -53.28 0.69 28.54
CA GLU A 666 -54.68 0.41 28.32
C GLU A 666 -55.26 -0.37 29.51
N PRO A 667 -56.35 0.11 30.13
CA PRO A 667 -57.12 -0.73 31.01
C PRO A 667 -57.79 -1.81 30.15
N THR A 668 -57.21 -3.00 30.11
CA THR A 668 -57.92 -4.20 29.69
C THR A 668 -59.01 -4.47 30.73
N LEU A 669 -60.16 -3.84 30.56
CA LEU A 669 -61.40 -4.29 31.16
C LEU A 669 -61.85 -5.55 30.39
N ASP A 670 -61.22 -6.68 30.70
CA ASP A 670 -61.76 -7.99 30.33
C ASP A 670 -62.25 -8.70 31.60
N PRO A 671 -63.57 -8.70 31.87
CA PRO A 671 -64.09 -9.28 33.10
C PRO A 671 -64.37 -10.76 32.88
N THR A 672 -63.34 -11.55 32.59
CA THR A 672 -63.35 -13.03 32.74
C THR A 672 -61.99 -13.58 32.34
N GLU A 673 -61.13 -13.88 33.30
CA GLU A 673 -60.39 -15.15 33.31
C GLU A 673 -59.66 -15.34 34.64
N THR A 674 -60.32 -16.05 35.54
CA THR A 674 -59.70 -16.79 36.62
C THR A 674 -59.14 -18.09 36.05
N GLY A 675 -57.81 -18.28 35.99
CA GLY A 675 -57.29 -19.57 35.55
C GLY A 675 -55.79 -19.75 35.43
N LYS A 676 -55.16 -20.24 36.51
CA LYS A 676 -54.01 -21.18 36.54
C LYS A 676 -52.70 -20.74 35.85
N ALA A 677 -51.75 -20.31 36.68
CA ALA A 677 -50.32 -20.41 36.38
C ALA A 677 -49.85 -21.88 36.54
N SER A 678 -49.46 -22.52 35.44
CA SER A 678 -48.59 -23.69 35.44
C SER A 678 -47.18 -23.25 35.03
N VAL A 679 -46.23 -23.41 35.94
CA VAL A 679 -44.80 -23.24 35.71
C VAL A 679 -44.28 -24.53 35.07
N ASP A 680 -43.91 -24.48 33.79
CA ASP A 680 -43.09 -25.51 33.16
C ASP A 680 -41.63 -25.02 33.05
N PRO A 681 -40.63 -25.87 33.36
CA PRO A 681 -39.22 -25.52 33.21
C PRO A 681 -38.78 -25.60 31.73
N PRO A 682 -37.80 -24.79 31.29
CA PRO A 682 -37.35 -24.82 29.91
C PRO A 682 -36.66 -26.14 29.58
N THR A 683 -37.14 -26.78 28.53
CA THR A 683 -36.58 -27.97 27.90
C THR A 683 -35.27 -27.62 27.18
N LYS A 684 -34.26 -28.47 27.38
CA LYS A 684 -33.01 -28.46 26.64
C LYS A 684 -33.27 -28.83 25.17
N SER A 685 -33.13 -27.87 24.28
CA SER A 685 -32.75 -28.06 22.87
C SER A 685 -31.54 -27.15 22.64
N GLY A 686 -30.47 -27.49 21.93
CA GLY A 686 -30.26 -28.52 20.92
C GLY A 686 -29.36 -27.92 19.84
N TRP A 687 -28.31 -27.19 20.21
CA TRP A 687 -27.33 -26.58 19.31
C TRP A 687 -25.94 -26.73 19.91
N ALA A 688 -25.42 -27.95 19.81
CA ALA A 688 -24.03 -28.28 20.08
C ALA A 688 -23.48 -28.99 18.84
N ALA A 689 -23.23 -28.24 17.76
CA ALA A 689 -22.40 -28.64 16.62
C ALA A 689 -22.27 -27.49 15.60
N SER A 690 -21.42 -26.49 15.83
CA SER A 690 -20.88 -25.68 14.71
C SER A 690 -19.63 -24.83 15.00
N LEU A 691 -18.99 -24.91 16.17
CA LEU A 691 -17.87 -24.01 16.49
C LEU A 691 -16.57 -24.68 16.97
N THR A 692 -16.51 -26.01 17.04
CA THR A 692 -15.28 -26.74 17.36
C THR A 692 -14.46 -27.19 16.15
N ASP A 693 -14.92 -26.92 14.91
CA ASP A 693 -14.22 -27.39 13.70
C ASP A 693 -13.39 -26.32 12.97
N THR A 694 -13.39 -25.07 13.44
CA THR A 694 -12.71 -23.96 12.74
C THR A 694 -11.48 -23.41 13.45
N ILE A 695 -11.19 -23.82 14.69
CA ILE A 695 -10.09 -23.20 15.48
C ILE A 695 -8.97 -24.20 15.85
N THR A 696 -9.15 -25.51 15.66
CA THR A 696 -8.07 -26.50 15.89
C THR A 696 -7.62 -27.23 14.62
N GLY A 697 -6.55 -26.71 14.01
CA GLY A 697 -5.51 -27.48 13.31
C GLY A 697 -5.89 -28.51 12.24
N ARG A 698 -5.86 -28.10 10.95
CA ARG A 698 -5.40 -28.98 9.86
C ARG A 698 -4.04 -28.54 9.35
N ARG A 699 -3.00 -29.22 9.86
CA ARG A 699 -1.69 -29.35 9.19
C ARG A 699 -1.92 -29.81 7.74
N PHE A 700 -1.79 -28.92 6.76
CA PHE A 700 -1.60 -29.32 5.37
C PHE A 700 -0.10 -29.42 5.07
N ARG A 701 0.39 -30.64 5.26
CA ARG A 701 1.68 -31.12 4.80
C ARG A 701 1.67 -31.12 3.26
N GLN A 702 2.55 -30.33 2.65
CA GLN A 702 2.92 -30.49 1.24
C GLN A 702 3.19 -31.97 0.94
N LYS A 703 2.42 -32.55 0.03
CA LYS A 703 2.73 -33.84 -0.60
C LYS A 703 2.72 -33.66 -2.11
N ASN A 704 3.92 -33.72 -2.67
CA ASN A 704 4.18 -34.06 -4.07
C ASN A 704 3.56 -35.41 -4.43
N SER A 705 2.90 -35.47 -5.58
CA SER A 705 2.95 -36.56 -6.60
C SER A 705 1.86 -36.24 -7.62
N ALA A 706 2.20 -35.90 -8.86
CA ALA A 706 2.29 -36.88 -9.94
C ALA A 706 1.00 -37.71 -10.08
N ASP A 707 0.21 -37.37 -11.11
CA ASP A 707 -0.30 -38.29 -12.15
C ASP A 707 -1.73 -37.92 -12.57
N ARG A 708 -1.87 -37.30 -13.74
CA ARG A 708 -2.93 -37.57 -14.71
C ARG A 708 -2.68 -36.85 -16.04
N SER A 709 -2.17 -37.64 -16.97
CA SER A 709 -2.21 -37.42 -18.41
C SER A 709 -3.60 -37.64 -19.02
N ARG A 710 -3.83 -37.01 -20.19
CA ARG A 710 -4.94 -37.15 -21.19
C ARG A 710 -6.26 -36.45 -20.82
N ALA A 711 -6.93 -35.71 -21.69
CA ALA A 711 -6.81 -35.26 -23.09
C ALA A 711 -7.73 -34.00 -23.19
N THR A 712 -7.52 -32.97 -24.00
CA THR A 712 -7.85 -32.83 -25.45
C THR A 712 -7.43 -31.39 -25.83
N SER A 713 -6.44 -31.17 -26.69
CA SER A 713 -6.62 -30.79 -28.12
C SER A 713 -7.70 -29.74 -28.39
N GLU A 714 -7.32 -28.47 -28.58
CA GLU A 714 -7.92 -27.61 -29.60
C GLU A 714 -6.98 -26.46 -30.01
N GLU A 715 -6.87 -26.31 -31.34
CA GLU A 715 -6.04 -25.43 -32.15
C GLU A 715 -6.59 -23.97 -32.16
N ILE A 716 -5.72 -22.95 -32.05
CA ILE A 716 -5.35 -21.93 -33.11
C ILE A 716 -6.43 -20.86 -33.37
N PRO A 717 -6.08 -19.58 -33.67
CA PRO A 717 -4.81 -19.08 -34.25
C PRO A 717 -3.92 -18.15 -33.43
#